data_AF-A0A8S9W7E9-F1
#
_entry.id   AF-A0A8S9W7E9-F1
#
_cell.length_a   1.000
_cell.length_b   1.000
_cell.length_c   1.000
_cell.angle_alpha   90.00
_cell.angle_beta   90.00
_cell.angle_gamma   90.00
#
_symmetry.space_group_name_H-M   'P 1'
#
loop_
_entity.id
_entity.type
_entity.pdbx_description
1 polymer ?
#
loop_
_entity_poly.entity_id
_entity_poly.type
_entity_poly.pdbx_seq_one_letter_code
_entity_poly.pdbx_strand_id
1 'polypeptide(L)'
;MYTHKKVIGLIMLILISGVVCSTSHAEDAYAARIVNVSKDIPYDSWEDAVYKEIHDRQIENLTWGGIFNHSQEHHECYACEYVEKGIDSANALYKDVYGNQTNDNAERVNPKHSLRGNIRMSVTDANNNRIEDCLEGATMRAGIDADAEVNVIIIYYKKSSGPAYSVSYSTLNTLNTLGARVKYNYKIIDATALKMPAGNLNALAEVPGVEMIYLDREVHALPDTSVPAIRGDQACSMFGVSGADVTITVIDTGINASHELLDDPATDDDKVIAFEDFVNRQIDPYDDNGHGTHCAGIAAGTGWDSDYVGVAPISKLVGVKVPDQYGSGFESDCIAGIEVLGGDITFNNCLSSGFNVSIAGFSGEYSDFGTDTDGDGLYDYLTIEVGVNVTAAGNYKVCGELYDEYGSWVAYNDSGYMYLGVGSQSVPLEFSGVAIRQDEVNGTYNLTYLRLYDSGWNQLDFAYDAYTTHHYNYTEFQRLPAEFSNRYSDYGTDTDGNGLYDYLTIEIVVDVTTAGDYCVYGEFGASYGDYMECKSNCTYLNTGDQTIQLDFSGVAIGQDKVNGTYDLSYLCLYDSDWNQLDIIHDAYTTSHYNYTEFQRPLAEFSDHYSDYGTDTDGNGLYDYLTIEIGVDVPTSGYYCVDGELGYGHENYIGYRRNCTYLNTGDQTIELDFSGVTIRQDGFNGTYDLSYLRLYDSYQNQLDFAYDAYTTHHYNYTEFQRPPAEFSDRYSDHGTDTDGNGLYDYLTIEIGVNVTTAGYYCVDGGLGGSYEGSNHTYLNIGNQTVQLDFSGVAIRQDEVNGTYDLTYLCLYDDDQNLLDFADDAYTTSYYNYTEFGDSIPGAYLGDVNHDDAVTPADATIALKLAASGGWDPAADVNHDNQITSLDVLMILQAAADVITL
;
A
#
# COMPACT_ATOMS: atom_id res chain seq x y z
N MET A 1 -21.91 45.29 -21.14
CA MET A 1 -20.69 44.96 -20.38
C MET A 1 -21.04 43.77 -19.50
N TYR A 2 -21.08 42.59 -20.12
CA TYR A 2 -21.13 41.31 -19.44
C TYR A 2 -19.71 40.76 -19.58
N THR A 3 -18.98 40.68 -18.48
CA THR A 3 -17.69 40.00 -18.45
C THR A 3 -17.93 38.60 -17.90
N HIS A 4 -17.95 37.63 -18.81
CA HIS A 4 -17.78 36.22 -18.50
C HIS A 4 -16.48 36.04 -17.71
N LYS A 5 -16.57 35.62 -16.44
CA LYS A 5 -15.47 34.96 -15.74
C LYS A 5 -15.67 33.45 -15.94
N LYS A 6 -14.74 32.81 -16.64
CA LYS A 6 -14.60 31.35 -16.71
C LYS A 6 -14.17 30.87 -15.32
N VAL A 7 -14.91 29.95 -14.71
CA VAL A 7 -14.57 29.27 -13.45
C VAL A 7 -14.07 27.88 -13.82
N ILE A 8 -12.88 27.51 -13.35
CA ILE A 8 -12.34 26.14 -13.40
C ILE A 8 -12.65 25.54 -12.03
N GLY A 9 -13.57 24.58 -11.97
CA GLY A 9 -13.85 23.80 -10.75
C GLY A 9 -13.05 22.50 -10.79
N LEU A 10 -12.21 22.27 -9.77
CA LEU A 10 -11.62 20.97 -9.48
C LEU A 10 -12.62 20.20 -8.60
N ILE A 11 -13.02 19.00 -9.00
CA ILE A 11 -13.74 18.06 -8.12
C ILE A 11 -12.68 17.22 -7.42
N MET A 12 -12.40 17.48 -6.14
CA MET A 12 -11.73 16.50 -5.28
C MET A 12 -12.81 15.57 -4.70
N LEU A 13 -12.67 14.26 -4.93
CA LEU A 13 -13.41 13.24 -4.18
C LEU A 13 -12.51 12.84 -2.99
N ILE A 14 -12.91 13.17 -1.77
CA ILE A 14 -12.23 12.67 -0.55
C ILE A 14 -12.82 11.29 -0.24
N LEU A 15 -12.01 10.24 -0.34
CA LEU A 15 -12.30 8.90 0.17
C LEU A 15 -11.28 8.62 1.27
N ILE A 16 -11.71 8.56 2.53
CA ILE A 16 -10.89 8.11 3.66
C ILE A 16 -11.50 6.79 4.14
N SER A 17 -10.88 5.67 3.75
CA SER A 17 -11.10 4.38 4.38
C SER A 17 -9.83 3.99 5.14
N GLY A 18 -9.94 3.83 6.46
CA GLY A 18 -8.86 3.38 7.31
C GLY A 18 -8.45 1.94 6.98
N VAL A 19 -7.22 1.77 6.49
CA VAL A 19 -6.41 0.57 6.68
C VAL A 19 -5.00 1.06 6.98
N VAL A 20 -4.61 1.00 8.25
CA VAL A 20 -3.19 1.01 8.64
C VAL A 20 -2.67 -0.39 8.33
N CYS A 21 -1.84 -0.52 7.30
CA CYS A 21 -0.94 -1.66 7.16
C CYS A 21 0.43 -1.21 7.67
N SER A 22 0.79 -1.64 8.87
CA SER A 22 2.12 -1.45 9.44
C SER A 22 3.06 -2.49 8.83
N THR A 23 3.89 -2.10 7.86
CA THR A 23 5.24 -2.64 7.66
C THR A 23 6.08 -1.68 6.81
N SER A 24 7.29 -1.41 7.29
CA SER A 24 8.38 -0.67 6.68
C SER A 24 8.98 -1.33 5.42
N HIS A 25 9.52 -0.50 4.52
CA HIS A 25 10.37 -0.76 3.34
C HIS A 25 9.68 -1.08 2.00
N ALA A 26 9.65 -0.09 1.10
CA ALA A 26 10.20 -0.15 -0.27
C ALA A 26 9.65 1.01 -1.12
N GLU A 27 10.57 1.83 -1.63
CA GLU A 27 10.37 2.75 -2.76
C GLU A 27 10.24 1.96 -4.08
N ASP A 28 9.71 2.64 -5.11
CA ASP A 28 9.62 2.28 -6.54
C ASP A 28 8.53 1.29 -7.02
N ALA A 29 7.54 1.82 -7.77
CA ALA A 29 7.45 1.61 -9.24
C ALA A 29 6.09 2.07 -9.87
N TYR A 30 6.20 2.53 -11.13
CA TYR A 30 5.19 2.75 -12.18
C TYR A 30 4.27 3.99 -12.19
N ALA A 31 4.83 5.07 -12.75
CA ALA A 31 4.11 6.07 -13.51
C ALA A 31 3.65 5.49 -14.87
N ALA A 32 2.34 5.44 -15.12
CA ALA A 32 1.80 5.22 -16.46
C ALA A 32 1.98 6.50 -17.31
N ARG A 33 2.85 6.38 -18.30
CA ARG A 33 3.20 7.36 -19.34
C ARG A 33 1.96 7.74 -20.18
N ILE A 34 1.52 9.00 -20.14
CA ILE A 34 0.78 9.61 -21.27
C ILE A 34 1.80 10.37 -22.11
N VAL A 35 1.83 9.99 -23.39
CA VAL A 35 2.71 10.47 -24.46
C VAL A 35 2.70 12.00 -24.58
N ASN A 36 3.90 12.57 -24.51
CA ASN A 36 4.18 13.96 -24.80
C ASN A 36 4.21 14.16 -26.33
N VAL A 37 3.15 14.71 -26.92
CA VAL A 37 3.18 15.17 -28.32
C VAL A 37 3.66 16.61 -28.33
N SER A 38 4.98 16.81 -28.48
CA SER A 38 5.53 18.09 -28.87
C SER A 38 5.65 18.16 -30.40
N LYS A 39 4.82 19.00 -31.02
CA LYS A 39 5.16 19.76 -32.24
C LYS A 39 4.13 20.85 -32.50
N ASP A 40 4.64 22.04 -32.74
CA ASP A 40 3.95 23.32 -32.92
C ASP A 40 2.67 23.25 -33.77
N ILE A 41 1.52 23.58 -33.15
CA ILE A 41 0.29 23.94 -33.87
C ILE A 41 -0.34 25.17 -33.17
N PRO A 42 -0.75 26.23 -33.90
CA PRO A 42 -1.10 27.51 -33.30
C PRO A 42 -2.40 27.46 -32.51
N TYR A 43 -2.40 28.24 -31.42
CA TYR A 43 -3.51 28.61 -30.57
C TYR A 43 -4.63 29.26 -31.41
N ASP A 44 -5.62 28.48 -31.88
CA ASP A 44 -6.99 28.88 -32.25
C ASP A 44 -7.64 27.76 -33.09
N SER A 45 -8.31 26.77 -32.47
CA SER A 45 -9.47 26.00 -33.02
C SER A 45 -9.71 24.63 -32.34
N TRP A 46 -10.18 24.60 -31.09
CA TRP A 46 -10.66 23.35 -30.46
C TRP A 46 -11.94 23.52 -29.59
N GLU A 47 -12.70 24.61 -29.72
CA GLU A 47 -13.78 24.89 -28.74
C GLU A 47 -15.11 24.11 -28.93
N ASP A 48 -15.37 23.33 -29.99
CA ASP A 48 -16.76 22.84 -30.24
C ASP A 48 -16.99 21.33 -30.41
N ALA A 49 -15.98 20.46 -30.51
CA ALA A 49 -16.21 19.03 -30.81
C ALA A 49 -16.12 18.10 -29.58
N VAL A 50 -15.11 18.24 -28.73
CA VAL A 50 -14.93 17.36 -27.54
C VAL A 50 -15.81 17.78 -26.37
N TYR A 51 -16.12 19.07 -26.25
CA TYR A 51 -16.96 19.61 -25.18
C TYR A 51 -18.38 19.06 -25.20
N LYS A 52 -18.93 18.78 -26.39
CA LYS A 52 -20.30 18.27 -26.53
C LYS A 52 -20.42 16.77 -26.25
N GLU A 53 -19.36 16.00 -26.51
CA GLU A 53 -19.39 14.54 -26.34
C GLU A 53 -19.15 14.10 -24.88
N ILE A 54 -18.42 14.90 -24.09
CA ILE A 54 -18.22 14.65 -22.64
C ILE A 54 -19.43 15.14 -21.83
N HIS A 55 -19.97 16.31 -22.15
CA HIS A 55 -21.08 16.91 -21.39
C HIS A 55 -22.40 16.14 -21.57
N ASP A 56 -22.68 15.64 -22.78
CA ASP A 56 -23.90 14.86 -23.04
C ASP A 56 -23.80 13.41 -22.50
N ARG A 57 -22.59 12.82 -22.36
CA ARG A 57 -22.43 11.46 -21.79
C ARG A 57 -22.41 11.41 -20.25
N GLN A 58 -22.01 12.48 -19.56
CA GLN A 58 -21.95 12.49 -18.09
C GLN A 58 -23.32 12.74 -17.41
N ILE A 59 -24.30 13.31 -18.13
CA ILE A 59 -25.65 13.52 -17.58
C ILE A 59 -26.60 12.35 -17.89
N GLU A 60 -26.33 11.54 -18.92
CA GLU A 60 -27.20 10.40 -19.28
C GLU A 60 -26.85 9.07 -18.58
N ASN A 61 -25.68 8.92 -17.96
CA ASN A 61 -25.22 7.66 -17.34
C ASN A 61 -25.16 7.64 -15.80
N LEU A 62 -25.77 8.61 -15.11
CA LEU A 62 -26.03 8.50 -13.67
C LEU A 62 -27.22 7.55 -13.43
N THR A 63 -26.99 6.24 -13.56
CA THR A 63 -27.86 5.25 -12.93
C THR A 63 -27.49 5.15 -11.45
N TRP A 64 -28.47 5.36 -10.57
CA TRP A 64 -28.32 5.44 -9.11
C TRP A 64 -27.70 4.20 -8.41
N GLY A 65 -27.39 3.14 -9.14
CA GLY A 65 -26.54 2.04 -8.63
C GLY A 65 -25.07 2.43 -8.40
N GLY A 66 -24.58 3.51 -9.01
CA GLY A 66 -23.18 3.95 -8.88
C GLY A 66 -22.88 4.91 -7.72
N ILE A 67 -23.90 5.46 -7.05
CA ILE A 67 -23.72 6.35 -5.89
C ILE A 67 -23.67 5.57 -4.57
N PHE A 68 -24.07 4.29 -4.57
CA PHE A 68 -24.12 3.44 -3.38
C PHE A 68 -23.45 2.06 -3.55
N ASN A 69 -22.60 1.87 -4.56
CA ASN A 69 -22.00 0.57 -4.82
C ASN A 69 -20.58 0.69 -5.40
N HIS A 70 -19.56 0.65 -4.55
CA HIS A 70 -18.21 0.29 -4.95
C HIS A 70 -17.49 -0.46 -3.82
N SER A 71 -17.52 -1.79 -3.87
CA SER A 71 -16.47 -2.65 -3.29
C SER A 71 -16.07 -3.72 -4.33
N GLN A 72 -14.93 -3.42 -4.99
CA GLN A 72 -13.98 -4.25 -5.74
C GLN A 72 -14.37 -5.00 -7.05
N GLU A 73 -13.65 -4.65 -8.12
CA GLU A 73 -12.97 -5.54 -9.11
C GLU A 73 -11.52 -5.00 -9.19
N HIS A 74 -10.41 -5.75 -9.07
CA HIS A 74 -9.91 -6.82 -9.94
C HIS A 74 -8.83 -7.71 -9.24
N HIS A 75 -8.60 -8.88 -9.86
CA HIS A 75 -7.73 -10.02 -9.51
C HIS A 75 -6.19 -9.80 -9.64
N GLU A 76 -5.46 -10.58 -8.83
CA GLU A 76 -4.18 -11.31 -9.05
C GLU A 76 -2.96 -10.65 -9.74
N CYS A 77 -1.82 -10.54 -9.03
CA CYS A 77 -0.52 -11.10 -9.44
C CYS A 77 0.48 -11.25 -8.27
N TYR A 78 1.36 -12.25 -8.36
CA TYR A 78 2.26 -12.86 -7.37
C TYR A 78 3.68 -12.23 -7.33
N ALA A 79 4.35 -12.25 -6.17
CA ALA A 79 5.74 -12.75 -5.98
C ALA A 79 6.25 -12.60 -4.51
N CYS A 80 6.34 -13.71 -3.77
CA CYS A 80 7.45 -14.11 -2.88
C CYS A 80 7.09 -15.45 -2.18
N GLU A 81 7.81 -16.50 -2.53
CA GLU A 81 7.65 -17.89 -2.04
C GLU A 81 8.45 -18.20 -0.76
N TYR A 82 8.07 -19.33 -0.13
CA TYR A 82 8.74 -20.16 0.89
C TYR A 82 8.63 -19.77 2.38
N VAL A 83 7.86 -20.54 3.18
CA VAL A 83 8.33 -21.72 3.94
C VAL A 83 7.11 -22.59 4.33
N GLU A 84 6.98 -23.78 3.73
CA GLU A 84 6.17 -24.88 4.27
C GLU A 84 6.90 -25.56 5.44
N LYS A 85 6.22 -25.74 6.59
CA LYS A 85 6.36 -26.90 7.49
C LYS A 85 5.30 -26.87 8.60
N GLY A 86 4.48 -27.92 8.68
CA GLY A 86 4.00 -28.44 9.97
C GLY A 86 2.50 -28.58 10.23
N ILE A 87 1.90 -29.65 9.69
CA ILE A 87 1.14 -30.68 10.44
C ILE A 87 0.06 -30.22 11.44
N ASP A 88 -1.20 -30.43 11.02
CA ASP A 88 -2.16 -31.40 11.60
C ASP A 88 -2.41 -31.39 13.12
N SER A 89 -3.60 -30.96 13.55
CA SER A 89 -4.30 -31.59 14.68
C SER A 89 -5.81 -31.30 14.72
N ALA A 90 -6.57 -32.39 14.94
CA ALA A 90 -7.90 -32.46 15.54
C ALA A 90 -9.17 -32.43 14.64
N ASN A 91 -9.31 -33.51 13.88
CA ASN A 91 -10.59 -34.24 13.77
C ASN A 91 -11.04 -34.78 15.16
N ALA A 92 -12.32 -34.63 15.54
CA ALA A 92 -13.20 -35.73 16.00
C ALA A 92 -14.51 -35.24 16.68
N LEU A 93 -15.55 -36.10 16.57
CA LEU A 93 -16.89 -36.13 17.21
C LEU A 93 -18.00 -35.43 16.38
N TYR A 94 -19.04 -36.06 15.82
CA TYR A 94 -19.68 -37.36 16.07
C TYR A 94 -20.47 -37.86 14.83
N LYS A 95 -20.74 -39.17 14.79
CA LYS A 95 -21.27 -39.99 13.70
C LYS A 95 -22.76 -40.36 13.90
N ASP A 96 -23.41 -40.67 12.76
CA ASP A 96 -24.58 -41.54 12.52
C ASP A 96 -25.99 -41.15 13.00
N VAL A 97 -26.97 -41.26 12.07
CA VAL A 97 -28.26 -41.98 12.20
C VAL A 97 -29.06 -41.91 10.87
N TYR A 98 -29.05 -43.05 10.13
CA TYR A 98 -29.99 -43.57 9.10
C TYR A 98 -30.24 -42.76 7.80
N GLY A 99 -30.29 -43.32 6.58
CA GLY A 99 -30.30 -44.71 6.12
C GLY A 99 -31.27 -44.95 4.93
N ASN A 100 -30.71 -45.05 3.72
CA ASN A 100 -30.99 -46.04 2.66
C ASN A 100 -32.16 -45.92 1.63
N GLN A 101 -31.75 -46.11 0.36
CA GLN A 101 -32.43 -46.69 -0.83
C GLN A 101 -33.38 -45.82 -1.69
N THR A 102 -33.41 -45.84 -3.03
CA THR A 102 -32.55 -46.15 -4.21
C THR A 102 -33.46 -45.97 -5.45
N ASN A 103 -32.94 -45.36 -6.54
CA ASN A 103 -33.27 -45.56 -7.98
C ASN A 103 -34.68 -45.14 -8.47
N ASP A 104 -34.93 -44.54 -9.65
CA ASP A 104 -34.17 -44.32 -10.89
C ASP A 104 -34.81 -43.16 -11.71
N ASN A 105 -33.93 -42.41 -12.39
CA ASN A 105 -34.07 -41.75 -13.70
C ASN A 105 -34.99 -40.54 -13.97
N ALA A 106 -34.32 -39.52 -14.52
CA ALA A 106 -34.75 -38.44 -15.42
C ALA A 106 -35.25 -37.13 -14.79
N GLU A 107 -34.31 -36.25 -14.42
CA GLU A 107 -34.12 -34.91 -15.02
C GLU A 107 -32.91 -34.24 -14.35
N ARG A 108 -32.01 -33.64 -15.15
CA ARG A 108 -30.83 -32.91 -14.68
C ARG A 108 -31.27 -31.70 -13.84
N VAL A 109 -31.26 -31.87 -12.53
CA VAL A 109 -31.34 -30.80 -11.52
C VAL A 109 -30.24 -31.11 -10.49
N ASN A 110 -29.18 -30.30 -10.46
CA ASN A 110 -28.14 -30.35 -9.42
C ASN A 110 -28.70 -29.72 -8.13
N PRO A 111 -28.78 -30.44 -6.99
CA PRO A 111 -29.17 -29.86 -5.72
C PRO A 111 -27.99 -29.67 -4.74
N LYS A 112 -27.96 -28.45 -4.19
CA LYS A 112 -27.75 -28.06 -2.78
C LYS A 112 -26.34 -27.80 -2.21
N HIS A 113 -26.15 -26.49 -1.98
CA HIS A 113 -25.68 -25.81 -0.76
C HIS A 113 -24.26 -26.09 -0.25
N SER A 114 -23.35 -25.15 -0.54
CA SER A 114 -22.54 -24.51 0.49
C SER A 114 -23.13 -23.14 0.78
N LEU A 115 -23.70 -22.97 1.98
CA LEU A 115 -23.98 -21.68 2.59
C LEU A 115 -22.63 -21.02 2.93
N ARG A 116 -22.08 -20.30 1.96
CA ARG A 116 -21.14 -19.20 2.15
C ARG A 116 -21.55 -18.14 1.13
N GLY A 117 -22.33 -17.19 1.59
CA GLY A 117 -22.76 -16.05 0.81
C GLY A 117 -22.86 -14.87 1.76
N ASN A 118 -21.86 -14.01 1.74
CA ASN A 118 -21.96 -12.63 2.18
C ASN A 118 -23.25 -12.05 1.56
N ILE A 119 -24.25 -11.74 2.39
CA ILE A 119 -25.43 -11.01 1.90
C ILE A 119 -24.96 -9.58 1.66
N ARG A 120 -24.55 -9.31 0.42
CA ARG A 120 -24.57 -7.99 -0.19
C ARG A 120 -26.01 -7.47 -0.05
N MET A 121 -26.27 -6.60 0.92
CA MET A 121 -27.59 -5.98 1.10
C MET A 121 -27.78 -4.90 0.04
N SER A 122 -28.30 -5.31 -1.11
CA SER A 122 -28.77 -4.44 -2.17
C SER A 122 -30.09 -3.76 -1.74
N VAL A 123 -30.40 -2.59 -2.30
CA VAL A 123 -31.64 -1.80 -2.17
C VAL A 123 -32.86 -2.52 -2.78
N THR A 124 -33.00 -3.82 -2.50
CA THR A 124 -33.87 -4.74 -3.22
C THR A 124 -35.30 -4.70 -2.69
N ASP A 125 -36.27 -4.68 -3.61
CA ASP A 125 -37.67 -5.04 -3.37
C ASP A 125 -37.88 -6.44 -3.95
N ALA A 126 -37.43 -7.47 -3.22
CA ALA A 126 -37.41 -8.85 -3.71
C ALA A 126 -38.80 -9.45 -3.86
N ASN A 127 -39.79 -8.90 -3.15
CA ASN A 127 -41.19 -9.33 -3.25
C ASN A 127 -42.03 -8.45 -4.20
N ASN A 128 -41.42 -7.41 -4.77
CA ASN A 128 -41.96 -6.49 -5.76
C ASN A 128 -43.25 -5.78 -5.28
N ASN A 129 -43.31 -5.39 -4.01
CA ASN A 129 -44.46 -4.72 -3.40
C ASN A 129 -44.29 -3.20 -3.23
N ARG A 130 -43.20 -2.63 -3.76
CA ARG A 130 -42.80 -1.21 -3.72
C ARG A 130 -42.36 -0.70 -2.35
N ILE A 131 -42.13 -1.60 -1.40
CA ILE A 131 -41.56 -1.33 -0.08
C ILE A 131 -40.19 -1.97 -0.07
N GLU A 132 -39.17 -1.22 0.35
CA GLU A 132 -37.83 -1.78 0.47
C GLU A 132 -37.81 -2.94 1.48
N ASP A 133 -37.19 -4.08 1.12
CA ASP A 133 -37.19 -5.28 1.97
C ASP A 133 -36.52 -5.02 3.35
N CYS A 134 -35.63 -4.03 3.46
CA CYS A 134 -35.01 -3.66 4.74
C CYS A 134 -36.01 -2.95 5.69
N LEU A 135 -36.94 -2.16 5.16
CA LEU A 135 -38.04 -1.54 5.91
C LEU A 135 -39.04 -2.61 6.37
N GLU A 136 -39.27 -3.64 5.55
CA GLU A 136 -40.06 -4.80 5.93
C GLU A 136 -39.34 -5.68 6.95
N GLY A 137 -38.03 -5.86 6.81
CA GLY A 137 -37.17 -6.54 7.76
C GLY A 137 -37.15 -5.85 9.12
N ALA A 138 -37.10 -4.51 9.14
CA ALA A 138 -37.19 -3.68 10.34
C ALA A 138 -38.53 -3.88 11.06
N THR A 139 -39.63 -3.89 10.31
CA THR A 139 -40.98 -4.06 10.86
C THR A 139 -41.31 -5.50 11.27
N MET A 140 -40.73 -6.51 10.61
CA MET A 140 -40.89 -7.94 10.97
C MET A 140 -39.98 -8.41 12.11
N ARG A 141 -38.71 -7.94 12.18
CA ARG A 141 -37.74 -8.38 13.21
C ARG A 141 -37.97 -7.75 14.58
N ALA A 142 -38.52 -6.55 14.65
CA ALA A 142 -38.73 -5.85 15.93
C ALA A 142 -40.13 -6.09 16.56
N GLY A 143 -40.98 -6.97 15.99
CA GLY A 143 -42.33 -7.22 16.53
C GLY A 143 -43.14 -5.92 16.70
N ILE A 144 -42.89 -4.95 15.82
CA ILE A 144 -43.36 -3.57 15.95
C ILE A 144 -44.89 -3.55 15.93
N ASP A 145 -45.49 -2.96 16.97
CA ASP A 145 -46.94 -2.74 17.04
C ASP A 145 -47.42 -1.99 15.79
N ALA A 146 -48.60 -2.32 15.27
CA ALA A 146 -49.13 -1.72 14.04
C ALA A 146 -49.24 -0.19 14.12
N ASP A 147 -49.31 0.34 15.35
CA ASP A 147 -49.41 1.76 15.67
C ASP A 147 -48.04 2.47 15.84
N ALA A 148 -46.91 1.77 15.80
CA ALA A 148 -45.60 2.40 15.94
C ALA A 148 -45.25 3.27 14.73
N GLU A 149 -44.70 4.46 14.99
CA GLU A 149 -44.35 5.41 13.92
C GLU A 149 -42.97 5.10 13.32
N VAL A 150 -42.91 4.99 12.00
CA VAL A 150 -41.68 4.81 11.20
C VAL A 150 -41.43 6.02 10.31
N ASN A 151 -40.15 6.37 10.11
CA ASN A 151 -39.72 7.41 9.17
C ASN A 151 -39.43 6.78 7.81
N VAL A 152 -39.98 7.34 6.74
CA VAL A 152 -39.83 6.81 5.38
C VAL A 152 -39.67 7.94 4.36
N ILE A 153 -39.01 7.62 3.25
CA ILE A 153 -38.88 8.49 2.09
C ILE A 153 -39.62 7.84 0.91
N ILE A 154 -40.58 8.57 0.34
CA ILE A 154 -41.37 8.13 -0.81
C ILE A 154 -40.77 8.73 -2.08
N ILE A 155 -40.50 7.91 -3.09
CA ILE A 155 -40.17 8.35 -4.44
C ILE A 155 -41.42 8.24 -5.34
N TYR A 156 -41.65 9.22 -6.19
CA TYR A 156 -42.77 9.26 -7.13
C TYR A 156 -42.31 9.10 -8.59
N TYR A 157 -43.14 8.45 -9.43
CA TYR A 157 -42.88 8.34 -10.86
C TYR A 157 -42.81 9.72 -11.54
N LYS A 158 -41.67 10.03 -12.17
CA LYS A 158 -41.46 11.26 -12.95
C LYS A 158 -42.37 11.28 -14.19
N LYS A 159 -43.23 12.30 -14.33
CA LYS A 159 -44.01 12.47 -15.58
C LYS A 159 -43.25 13.35 -16.57
N SER A 160 -43.01 12.83 -17.78
CA SER A 160 -42.53 13.60 -18.91
C SER A 160 -43.47 14.78 -19.21
N SER A 161 -42.96 16.00 -19.06
CA SER A 161 -43.57 17.33 -19.37
C SER A 161 -44.64 17.88 -18.39
N GLY A 162 -44.18 18.59 -17.35
CA GLY A 162 -44.97 19.46 -16.46
C GLY A 162 -44.30 19.61 -15.08
N PRO A 163 -44.45 20.73 -14.35
CA PRO A 163 -43.69 20.98 -13.11
C PRO A 163 -43.94 19.90 -12.07
N ALA A 164 -42.88 19.61 -11.31
CA ALA A 164 -42.72 18.62 -10.25
C ALA A 164 -44.02 18.28 -9.50
N TYR A 165 -44.17 17.03 -9.09
CA TYR A 165 -45.22 16.65 -8.15
C TYR A 165 -44.91 17.29 -6.77
N SER A 166 -45.12 18.60 -6.64
CA SER A 166 -45.54 19.15 -5.35
C SER A 166 -46.79 18.35 -4.97
N VAL A 167 -46.74 17.62 -3.86
CA VAL A 167 -47.80 16.68 -3.45
C VAL A 167 -49.16 17.31 -3.74
N SER A 168 -49.93 16.72 -4.67
CA SER A 168 -51.22 17.28 -5.04
C SER A 168 -52.10 17.39 -3.77
N TYR A 169 -52.98 18.40 -3.68
CA TYR A 169 -53.88 18.54 -2.51
C TYR A 169 -54.70 17.26 -2.24
N SER A 170 -54.95 16.46 -3.29
CA SER A 170 -55.54 15.13 -3.19
C SER A 170 -54.62 14.09 -2.56
N THR A 171 -53.32 14.09 -2.88
CA THR A 171 -52.33 13.16 -2.33
C THR A 171 -52.02 13.48 -0.87
N LEU A 172 -51.90 14.76 -0.49
CA LEU A 172 -51.72 15.20 0.91
C LEU A 172 -52.89 14.78 1.81
N ASN A 173 -54.12 14.86 1.32
CA ASN A 173 -55.29 14.38 2.07
C ASN A 173 -55.27 12.85 2.23
N THR A 174 -54.84 12.10 1.21
CA THR A 174 -54.68 10.64 1.31
C THR A 174 -53.59 10.28 2.34
N LEU A 175 -52.43 10.95 2.32
CA LEU A 175 -51.35 10.75 3.29
C LEU A 175 -51.81 11.06 4.72
N ASN A 176 -52.51 12.18 4.94
CA ASN A 176 -53.09 12.52 6.24
C ASN A 176 -54.12 11.48 6.72
N THR A 177 -54.88 10.86 5.81
CA THR A 177 -55.87 9.81 6.14
C THR A 177 -55.19 8.50 6.56
N LEU A 178 -53.96 8.25 6.09
CA LEU A 178 -53.11 7.12 6.51
C LEU A 178 -52.33 7.41 7.81
N GLY A 179 -52.55 8.57 8.44
CA GLY A 179 -51.84 8.98 9.65
C GLY A 179 -50.42 9.49 9.40
N ALA A 180 -50.05 9.77 8.15
CA ALA A 180 -48.72 10.28 7.82
C ALA A 180 -48.55 11.76 8.20
N ARG A 181 -47.37 12.10 8.72
CA ARG A 181 -46.91 13.46 9.02
C ARG A 181 -45.73 13.76 8.10
N VAL A 182 -45.94 14.65 7.14
CA VAL A 182 -44.88 15.04 6.20
C VAL A 182 -43.80 15.86 6.93
N LYS A 183 -42.54 15.43 6.81
CA LYS A 183 -41.34 16.12 7.33
C LYS A 183 -40.79 17.08 6.26
N TYR A 184 -40.53 16.56 5.06
CA TYR A 184 -40.08 17.35 3.90
C TYR A 184 -40.80 16.95 2.62
N ASN A 185 -41.02 17.92 1.74
CA ASN A 185 -41.41 17.67 0.36
C ASN A 185 -40.34 18.30 -0.54
N TYR A 186 -39.57 17.44 -1.20
CA TYR A 186 -38.38 17.87 -1.93
C TYR A 186 -38.73 18.46 -3.29
N LYS A 187 -37.90 19.38 -3.76
CA LYS A 187 -37.96 20.01 -5.08
C LYS A 187 -36.85 19.52 -6.00
N ILE A 188 -35.71 19.10 -5.43
CA ILE A 188 -34.56 18.59 -6.18
C ILE A 188 -34.81 17.16 -6.70
N ILE A 189 -35.64 16.40 -5.98
CA ILE A 189 -36.11 15.07 -6.35
C ILE A 189 -37.63 15.01 -6.19
N ASP A 190 -38.31 14.20 -7.01
CA ASP A 190 -39.76 13.95 -6.89
C ASP A 190 -40.02 13.01 -5.70
N ALA A 191 -39.78 13.49 -4.47
CA ALA A 191 -39.82 12.69 -3.26
C ALA A 191 -40.39 13.43 -2.04
N THR A 192 -40.86 12.66 -1.05
CA THR A 192 -41.40 13.19 0.21
C THR A 192 -40.93 12.34 1.39
N ALA A 193 -40.28 12.97 2.36
CA ALA A 193 -39.96 12.36 3.65
C ALA A 193 -41.12 12.55 4.63
N LEU A 194 -41.55 11.47 5.27
CA LEU A 194 -42.67 11.51 6.21
C LEU A 194 -42.54 10.47 7.32
N LYS A 195 -43.29 10.69 8.39
CA LYS A 195 -43.43 9.75 9.51
C LYS A 195 -44.84 9.17 9.55
N MET A 196 -45.01 7.86 9.71
CA MET A 196 -46.35 7.23 9.70
C MET A 196 -46.42 5.92 10.49
N PRO A 197 -47.62 5.43 10.86
CA PRO A 197 -47.77 4.11 11.48
C PRO A 197 -47.32 2.96 10.55
N ALA A 198 -46.51 2.03 11.06
CA ALA A 198 -45.96 0.90 10.32
C ALA A 198 -47.04 0.01 9.68
N GLY A 199 -48.19 -0.15 10.34
CA GLY A 199 -49.33 -0.94 9.83
C GLY A 199 -49.94 -0.41 8.52
N ASN A 200 -49.66 0.85 8.16
CA ASN A 200 -50.22 1.51 6.98
C ASN A 200 -49.26 1.53 5.77
N LEU A 201 -48.05 0.96 5.86
CA LEU A 201 -47.06 0.96 4.77
C LEU A 201 -47.58 0.31 3.48
N ASN A 202 -48.28 -0.82 3.58
CA ASN A 202 -48.91 -1.48 2.43
C ASN A 202 -49.97 -0.59 1.76
N ALA A 203 -50.74 0.17 2.55
CA ALA A 203 -51.73 1.10 2.01
C ALA A 203 -51.07 2.33 1.37
N LEU A 204 -49.86 2.71 1.83
CA LEU A 204 -49.06 3.77 1.23
C LEU A 204 -48.49 3.36 -0.14
N ALA A 205 -48.02 2.11 -0.29
CA ALA A 205 -47.48 1.59 -1.55
C ALA A 205 -48.51 1.58 -2.70
N GLU A 206 -49.81 1.48 -2.35
CA GLU A 206 -50.94 1.51 -3.27
C GLU A 206 -51.40 2.93 -3.65
N VAL A 207 -50.83 3.98 -3.03
CA VAL A 207 -51.18 5.37 -3.37
C VAL A 207 -50.74 5.66 -4.81
N PRO A 208 -51.66 6.16 -5.68
CA PRO A 208 -51.32 6.44 -7.07
C PRO A 208 -50.15 7.40 -7.22
N GLY A 209 -49.12 6.98 -7.94
CA GLY A 209 -47.91 7.77 -8.21
C GLY A 209 -46.71 7.38 -7.35
N VAL A 210 -46.89 6.61 -6.28
CA VAL A 210 -45.77 6.04 -5.50
C VAL A 210 -45.02 5.03 -6.36
N GLU A 211 -43.73 5.28 -6.55
CA GLU A 211 -42.81 4.40 -7.23
C GLU A 211 -42.19 3.41 -6.25
N MET A 212 -41.63 3.93 -5.15
CA MET A 212 -40.96 3.16 -4.10
C MET A 212 -41.04 3.85 -2.73
N ILE A 213 -41.02 3.07 -1.66
CA ILE A 213 -40.94 3.53 -0.27
C ILE A 213 -39.64 3.00 0.34
N TYR A 214 -38.77 3.91 0.74
CA TYR A 214 -37.49 3.63 1.39
C TYR A 214 -37.56 3.93 2.88
N LEU A 215 -36.75 3.22 3.65
CA LEU A 215 -36.51 3.59 5.04
C LEU A 215 -35.70 4.90 5.08
N ASP A 216 -36.08 5.84 5.94
CA ASP A 216 -35.25 7.01 6.25
C ASP A 216 -34.14 6.58 7.21
N ARG A 217 -32.95 6.25 6.69
CA ARG A 217 -31.87 5.65 7.49
C ARG A 217 -31.16 6.69 8.36
N GLU A 218 -30.58 6.21 9.46
CA GLU A 218 -29.70 7.01 10.30
C GLU A 218 -28.33 7.13 9.63
N VAL A 219 -27.73 8.32 9.72
CA VAL A 219 -26.39 8.64 9.22
C VAL A 219 -25.51 9.06 10.38
N HIS A 220 -24.22 8.73 10.29
CA HIS A 220 -23.23 9.09 11.31
C HIS A 220 -22.02 9.82 10.72
N ALA A 221 -21.43 10.73 11.50
CA ALA A 221 -20.15 11.38 11.24
C ALA A 221 -18.95 10.43 11.43
N LEU A 222 -17.86 10.61 10.67
CA LEU A 222 -16.69 9.72 10.64
C LEU A 222 -15.37 10.48 10.88
N PRO A 223 -14.56 10.17 11.91
CA PRO A 223 -13.30 10.88 12.18
C PRO A 223 -12.18 10.60 11.14
N ASP A 224 -11.23 11.53 11.01
CA ASP A 224 -10.39 11.76 9.83
C ASP A 224 -8.87 11.98 10.09
N THR A 225 -8.07 11.84 9.02
CA THR A 225 -6.69 12.34 8.86
C THR A 225 -6.44 12.55 7.36
N SER A 226 -6.06 13.73 6.84
CA SER A 226 -6.07 13.91 5.37
C SER A 226 -5.08 14.86 4.68
N VAL A 227 -4.60 15.98 5.25
CA VAL A 227 -3.87 16.97 4.41
C VAL A 227 -2.50 16.48 3.88
N PRO A 228 -1.60 15.89 4.71
CA PRO A 228 -0.32 15.34 4.20
C PRO A 228 -0.52 14.07 3.37
N ALA A 229 -1.51 13.25 3.74
CA ALA A 229 -1.78 11.97 3.11
C ALA A 229 -2.27 12.11 1.64
N ILE A 230 -2.93 13.22 1.31
CA ILE A 230 -3.43 13.50 -0.05
C ILE A 230 -2.53 14.43 -0.87
N ARG A 231 -1.36 14.84 -0.36
CA ARG A 231 -0.43 15.77 -1.02
C ARG A 231 -1.07 17.10 -1.46
N GLY A 232 -2.00 17.63 -0.66
CA GLY A 232 -2.73 18.86 -0.97
C GLY A 232 -1.82 20.09 -1.07
N ASP A 233 -0.75 20.08 -0.29
CA ASP A 233 0.35 21.06 -0.28
C ASP A 233 1.08 21.14 -1.63
N GLN A 234 1.37 19.99 -2.25
CA GLN A 234 2.02 19.92 -3.56
C GLN A 234 1.10 20.42 -4.68
N ALA A 235 -0.20 20.08 -4.63
CA ALA A 235 -1.18 20.53 -5.62
C ALA A 235 -1.35 22.07 -5.61
N CYS A 236 -1.42 22.70 -4.44
CA CYS A 236 -1.49 24.16 -4.31
C CYS A 236 -0.23 24.84 -4.85
N SER A 237 0.95 24.27 -4.58
CA SER A 237 2.24 24.79 -5.05
C SER A 237 2.43 24.65 -6.56
N MET A 238 2.06 23.49 -7.15
CA MET A 238 2.23 23.22 -8.58
C MET A 238 1.27 24.02 -9.48
N PHE A 239 0.02 24.24 -9.04
CA PHE A 239 -1.00 24.89 -9.88
C PHE A 239 -1.26 26.36 -9.52
N GLY A 240 -0.69 26.87 -8.41
CA GLY A 240 -0.87 28.26 -7.97
C GLY A 240 -2.31 28.62 -7.61
N VAL A 241 -3.10 27.64 -7.15
CA VAL A 241 -4.53 27.78 -6.83
C VAL A 241 -4.76 27.75 -5.32
N SER A 242 -5.61 28.65 -4.81
CA SER A 242 -5.82 28.89 -3.37
C SER A 242 -7.29 28.76 -2.92
N GLY A 243 -8.19 28.45 -3.86
CA GLY A 243 -9.64 28.44 -3.62
C GLY A 243 -10.31 29.82 -3.63
N ALA A 244 -9.62 30.87 -4.10
CA ALA A 244 -10.20 32.20 -4.25
C ALA A 244 -11.45 32.19 -5.16
N ASP A 245 -12.49 32.95 -4.80
CA ASP A 245 -13.81 32.99 -5.45
C ASP A 245 -14.62 31.67 -5.39
N VAL A 246 -14.22 30.68 -4.55
CA VAL A 246 -14.97 29.42 -4.30
C VAL A 246 -15.61 29.44 -2.92
N THR A 247 -16.88 29.03 -2.84
CA THR A 247 -17.59 28.76 -1.58
C THR A 247 -17.74 27.25 -1.40
N ILE A 248 -17.32 26.73 -0.25
CA ILE A 248 -17.44 25.33 0.15
C ILE A 248 -18.58 25.23 1.16
N THR A 249 -19.49 24.28 0.95
CA THR A 249 -20.53 23.98 1.94
C THR A 249 -20.17 22.72 2.71
N VAL A 250 -20.22 22.84 4.04
CA VAL A 250 -19.98 21.76 5.00
C VAL A 250 -21.33 21.30 5.52
N ILE A 251 -21.79 20.13 5.06
CA ILE A 251 -23.04 19.49 5.50
C ILE A 251 -22.68 18.47 6.59
N ASP A 252 -22.74 18.89 7.86
CA ASP A 252 -22.13 18.14 8.97
C ASP A 252 -22.76 18.52 10.33
N THR A 253 -22.13 18.26 11.46
CA THR A 253 -22.61 18.54 12.83
C THR A 253 -22.73 20.04 13.15
N GLY A 254 -22.28 20.91 12.26
CA GLY A 254 -22.29 22.35 12.43
C GLY A 254 -20.96 22.97 12.06
N ILE A 255 -20.78 24.24 12.40
CA ILE A 255 -19.49 24.93 12.24
C ILE A 255 -19.33 25.97 13.34
N ASN A 256 -18.24 25.90 14.09
CA ASN A 256 -17.86 26.95 15.01
C ASN A 256 -17.20 28.10 14.24
N ALA A 257 -18.00 29.09 13.84
CA ALA A 257 -17.54 30.24 13.07
C ALA A 257 -16.59 31.17 13.84
N SER A 258 -16.48 31.05 15.17
CA SER A 258 -15.57 31.86 16.00
C SER A 258 -14.23 31.17 16.29
N HIS A 259 -13.97 30.01 15.68
CA HIS A 259 -12.70 29.32 15.80
C HIS A 259 -11.58 30.15 15.15
N GLU A 260 -10.43 30.30 15.80
CA GLU A 260 -9.35 31.21 15.37
C GLU A 260 -8.80 30.93 13.96
N LEU A 261 -8.82 29.67 13.53
CA LEU A 261 -8.44 29.25 12.16
C LEU A 261 -9.55 29.42 11.10
N LEU A 262 -10.76 29.78 11.52
CA LEU A 262 -11.92 30.04 10.65
C LEU A 262 -12.41 31.49 10.76
N ASP A 263 -11.81 32.31 11.63
CA ASP A 263 -12.08 33.74 11.80
C ASP A 263 -10.76 34.46 12.15
N ASP A 264 -9.93 34.64 11.12
CA ASP A 264 -8.61 35.26 11.26
C ASP A 264 -8.74 36.76 11.64
N PRO A 265 -8.22 37.18 12.82
CA PRO A 265 -8.27 38.58 13.26
C PRO A 265 -7.57 39.57 12.33
N ALA A 266 -6.67 39.11 11.44
CA ALA A 266 -5.90 39.96 10.54
C ALA A 266 -6.61 40.33 9.24
N THR A 267 -7.67 39.61 8.85
CA THR A 267 -8.30 39.77 7.52
C THR A 267 -9.66 40.46 7.54
N ASP A 268 -10.27 40.71 8.71
CA ASP A 268 -11.57 41.39 8.91
C ASP A 268 -12.64 40.90 7.91
N ASP A 269 -12.64 39.58 7.63
CA ASP A 269 -13.54 38.95 6.67
C ASP A 269 -14.10 37.61 7.17
N ASP A 270 -15.42 37.56 7.41
CA ASP A 270 -16.09 36.33 7.84
C ASP A 270 -15.82 35.19 6.84
N LYS A 271 -15.14 34.12 7.29
CA LYS A 271 -14.94 32.91 6.49
C LYS A 271 -16.26 32.17 6.31
N VAL A 272 -17.04 32.05 7.38
CA VAL A 272 -18.37 31.44 7.39
C VAL A 272 -19.42 32.49 7.01
N ILE A 273 -19.93 32.41 5.79
CA ILE A 273 -20.80 33.45 5.20
C ILE A 273 -22.30 33.12 5.31
N ALA A 274 -22.65 31.88 5.64
CA ALA A 274 -24.03 31.46 5.90
C ALA A 274 -24.09 30.20 6.78
N PHE A 275 -25.19 30.02 7.49
CA PHE A 275 -25.47 28.86 8.33
C PHE A 275 -26.95 28.47 8.25
N GLU A 276 -27.26 27.18 8.16
CA GLU A 276 -28.61 26.65 8.24
C GLU A 276 -28.63 25.41 9.15
N ASP A 277 -29.56 25.37 10.09
CA ASP A 277 -29.67 24.30 11.08
C ASP A 277 -30.99 23.53 10.94
N PHE A 278 -30.90 22.28 10.46
CA PHE A 278 -32.05 21.39 10.31
C PHE A 278 -32.40 20.63 11.59
N VAL A 279 -31.52 20.62 12.59
CA VAL A 279 -31.67 19.88 13.84
C VAL A 279 -32.38 20.74 14.89
N ASN A 280 -31.77 21.85 15.30
CA ASN A 280 -32.28 22.70 16.39
C ASN A 280 -32.85 24.04 15.91
N ARG A 281 -32.71 24.36 14.61
CA ARG A 281 -33.18 25.61 13.98
C ARG A 281 -32.61 26.87 14.60
N GLN A 282 -31.35 26.82 15.05
CA GLN A 282 -30.64 28.03 15.47
C GLN A 282 -30.25 28.88 14.26
N ILE A 283 -30.13 30.18 14.48
CA ILE A 283 -29.79 31.17 13.43
C ILE A 283 -28.28 31.40 13.38
N ASP A 284 -27.63 31.41 14.54
CA ASP A 284 -26.19 31.65 14.65
C ASP A 284 -25.41 30.34 14.45
N PRO A 285 -24.25 30.38 13.77
CA PRO A 285 -23.40 29.19 13.55
C PRO A 285 -22.84 28.65 14.87
N TYR A 286 -22.94 27.34 15.04
CA TYR A 286 -22.38 26.60 16.16
C TYR A 286 -22.07 25.17 15.73
N ASP A 287 -21.26 24.49 16.54
CA ASP A 287 -21.00 23.06 16.43
C ASP A 287 -20.95 22.49 17.86
N ASP A 288 -21.88 21.59 18.16
CA ASP A 288 -22.03 20.95 19.47
C ASP A 288 -21.47 19.51 19.49
N ASN A 289 -20.76 19.11 18.42
CA ASN A 289 -20.02 17.86 18.32
C ASN A 289 -18.52 18.08 18.05
N GLY A 290 -18.18 18.98 17.12
CA GLY A 290 -16.82 19.33 16.74
C GLY A 290 -16.35 18.77 15.39
N HIS A 291 -16.97 17.70 14.88
CA HIS A 291 -16.60 17.06 13.61
C HIS A 291 -16.75 18.00 12.41
N GLY A 292 -17.87 18.74 12.32
CA GLY A 292 -18.10 19.70 11.24
C GLY A 292 -17.09 20.85 11.24
N THR A 293 -16.69 21.33 12.42
CA THR A 293 -15.63 22.34 12.57
C THR A 293 -14.26 21.80 12.13
N HIS A 294 -13.96 20.54 12.44
CA HIS A 294 -12.72 19.88 12.00
C HIS A 294 -12.67 19.74 10.47
N CYS A 295 -13.75 19.24 9.86
CA CYS A 295 -13.91 19.16 8.40
C CYS A 295 -13.78 20.53 7.72
N ALA A 296 -14.35 21.57 8.33
CA ALA A 296 -14.23 22.95 7.86
C ALA A 296 -12.78 23.47 7.91
N GLY A 297 -12.04 23.13 8.97
CA GLY A 297 -10.62 23.45 9.12
C GLY A 297 -9.75 22.80 8.05
N ILE A 298 -9.94 21.52 7.77
CA ILE A 298 -9.24 20.82 6.68
C ILE A 298 -9.56 21.44 5.33
N ALA A 299 -10.83 21.77 5.09
CA ALA A 299 -11.24 22.31 3.81
C ALA A 299 -10.70 23.73 3.56
N ALA A 300 -10.80 24.63 4.53
CA ALA A 300 -10.54 26.06 4.31
C ALA A 300 -9.95 26.82 5.50
N GLY A 301 -9.35 26.12 6.47
CA GLY A 301 -8.63 26.73 7.58
C GLY A 301 -7.55 27.70 7.10
N THR A 302 -7.48 28.89 7.69
CA THR A 302 -6.56 29.95 7.27
C THR A 302 -5.10 29.68 7.69
N GLY A 303 -4.89 28.84 8.70
CA GLY A 303 -3.59 28.61 9.32
C GLY A 303 -3.07 29.81 10.12
N TRP A 304 -3.95 30.68 10.61
CA TRP A 304 -3.55 31.82 11.43
C TRP A 304 -2.80 31.36 12.70
N ASP A 305 -1.57 31.86 12.88
CA ASP A 305 -0.66 31.58 14.02
C ASP A 305 -0.42 30.08 14.31
N SER A 306 -0.59 29.21 13.31
CA SER A 306 -0.33 27.77 13.41
C SER A 306 0.19 27.18 12.08
N ASP A 307 0.79 25.99 12.14
CA ASP A 307 1.24 25.26 10.94
C ASP A 307 0.10 24.50 10.23
N TYR A 308 -1.13 24.56 10.77
CA TYR A 308 -2.29 23.80 10.27
C TYR A 308 -3.12 24.62 9.28
N VAL A 309 -2.73 24.58 8.01
CA VAL A 309 -3.38 25.26 6.89
C VAL A 309 -4.34 24.30 6.17
N GLY A 310 -5.55 24.76 5.85
CA GLY A 310 -6.52 23.98 5.08
C GLY A 310 -6.14 23.84 3.60
N VAL A 311 -6.83 22.97 2.87
CA VAL A 311 -6.56 22.71 1.44
C VAL A 311 -6.90 23.93 0.56
N ALA A 312 -7.95 24.69 0.91
CA ALA A 312 -8.38 25.89 0.20
C ALA A 312 -8.53 27.10 1.15
N PRO A 313 -7.42 27.63 1.70
CA PRO A 313 -7.44 28.62 2.79
C PRO A 313 -8.18 29.93 2.47
N ILE A 314 -8.38 30.24 1.18
CA ILE A 314 -9.02 31.49 0.73
C ILE A 314 -10.52 31.28 0.42
N SER A 315 -11.03 30.04 0.37
CA SER A 315 -12.45 29.76 0.11
C SER A 315 -13.38 30.21 1.24
N LYS A 316 -14.61 30.63 0.91
CA LYS A 316 -15.66 30.92 1.91
C LYS A 316 -16.40 29.65 2.31
N LEU A 317 -16.99 29.63 3.50
CA LEU A 317 -17.69 28.48 4.06
C LEU A 317 -19.17 28.75 4.29
N VAL A 318 -20.00 27.74 4.05
CA VAL A 318 -21.40 27.68 4.50
C VAL A 318 -21.56 26.46 5.38
N GLY A 319 -22.07 26.62 6.60
CA GLY A 319 -22.36 25.49 7.48
C GLY A 319 -23.81 25.04 7.35
N VAL A 320 -24.06 23.75 7.14
CA VAL A 320 -25.39 23.17 7.12
C VAL A 320 -25.44 22.04 8.14
N LYS A 321 -26.09 22.28 9.28
CA LYS A 321 -26.19 21.29 10.36
C LYS A 321 -27.28 20.26 10.07
N VAL A 322 -26.90 18.99 9.88
CA VAL A 322 -27.85 17.88 9.62
C VAL A 322 -27.79 16.71 10.62
N PRO A 323 -26.64 16.38 11.25
CA PRO A 323 -26.58 15.50 12.42
C PRO A 323 -26.61 16.29 13.73
N ASP A 324 -27.08 15.64 14.79
CA ASP A 324 -27.16 16.19 16.14
C ASP A 324 -25.81 16.22 16.87
N GLN A 325 -25.82 16.60 18.16
CA GLN A 325 -24.62 16.69 19.01
C GLN A 325 -23.86 15.35 19.16
N TYR A 326 -24.51 14.21 18.90
CA TYR A 326 -23.90 12.89 18.95
C TYR A 326 -23.42 12.42 17.57
N GLY A 327 -23.44 13.30 16.56
CA GLY A 327 -23.02 12.98 15.20
C GLY A 327 -24.02 12.11 14.45
N SER A 328 -25.27 12.00 14.92
CA SER A 328 -26.31 11.14 14.34
C SER A 328 -27.41 11.97 13.68
N GLY A 329 -27.87 11.57 12.49
CA GLY A 329 -28.90 12.30 11.72
C GLY A 329 -29.70 11.37 10.81
N PHE A 330 -30.61 11.90 10.00
CA PHE A 330 -31.37 11.09 9.03
C PHE A 330 -31.00 11.44 7.59
N GLU A 331 -31.10 10.46 6.68
CA GLU A 331 -30.96 10.66 5.23
C GLU A 331 -31.89 11.80 4.74
N SER A 332 -33.10 11.91 5.32
CA SER A 332 -34.05 12.98 5.00
C SER A 332 -33.55 14.40 5.30
N ASP A 333 -32.78 14.57 6.37
CA ASP A 333 -32.20 15.87 6.77
C ASP A 333 -31.01 16.21 5.86
N CYS A 334 -30.23 15.22 5.44
CA CYS A 334 -29.15 15.38 4.47
C CYS A 334 -29.68 15.85 3.10
N ILE A 335 -30.76 15.22 2.61
CA ILE A 335 -31.40 15.62 1.34
C ILE A 335 -31.95 17.05 1.43
N ALA A 336 -32.51 17.43 2.59
CA ALA A 336 -32.98 18.79 2.82
C ALA A 336 -31.83 19.81 2.85
N GLY A 337 -30.70 19.45 3.46
CA GLY A 337 -29.47 20.24 3.46
C GLY A 337 -28.92 20.50 2.06
N ILE A 338 -28.93 19.47 1.20
CA ILE A 338 -28.53 19.60 -0.22
C ILE A 338 -29.51 20.52 -0.99
N GLU A 339 -30.81 20.48 -0.70
CA GLU A 339 -31.82 21.28 -1.41
C GLU A 339 -31.71 22.80 -1.17
N VAL A 340 -31.19 23.25 -0.03
CA VAL A 340 -31.04 24.68 0.28
C VAL A 340 -30.07 25.39 -0.69
N LEU A 341 -29.20 24.64 -1.36
CA LEU A 341 -28.00 25.15 -2.03
C LEU A 341 -28.15 25.36 -3.55
N GLY A 342 -29.32 25.76 -4.04
CA GLY A 342 -29.62 25.82 -5.48
C GLY A 342 -28.50 26.41 -6.39
N GLY A 343 -27.94 25.57 -7.25
CA GLY A 343 -27.12 25.90 -8.44
C GLY A 343 -25.77 26.62 -8.20
N ASP A 344 -24.66 25.91 -8.47
CA ASP A 344 -23.25 26.36 -8.52
C ASP A 344 -22.48 26.43 -7.17
N ILE A 345 -22.42 25.32 -6.40
CA ILE A 345 -21.61 25.20 -5.16
C ILE A 345 -20.85 23.84 -5.14
N THR A 346 -19.66 23.80 -4.54
CA THR A 346 -18.83 22.58 -4.36
C THR A 346 -19.12 21.95 -2.99
N PHE A 347 -19.33 20.62 -2.94
CA PHE A 347 -19.76 19.89 -1.74
C PHE A 347 -18.60 19.20 -1.03
N ASN A 348 -18.59 19.22 0.30
CA ASN A 348 -17.83 18.29 1.14
C ASN A 348 -18.82 17.59 2.09
N ASN A 349 -18.95 16.25 1.98
CA ASN A 349 -19.89 15.46 2.77
C ASN A 349 -19.16 14.24 3.34
N CYS A 350 -19.18 14.09 4.67
CA CYS A 350 -18.46 13.08 5.43
C CYS A 350 -19.40 12.11 6.19
N LEU A 351 -20.68 12.01 5.78
CA LEU A 351 -21.68 11.18 6.45
C LEU A 351 -21.84 9.81 5.76
N SER A 352 -21.93 8.73 6.54
CA SER A 352 -22.26 7.37 6.04
C SER A 352 -23.65 6.92 6.49
N SER A 353 -24.41 6.21 5.65
CA SER A 353 -25.74 5.67 6.01
C SER A 353 -25.65 4.21 6.45
N GLY A 354 -26.32 3.89 7.57
CA GLY A 354 -26.34 2.56 8.17
C GLY A 354 -27.69 2.23 8.81
N PHE A 355 -28.00 0.93 8.94
CA PHE A 355 -29.23 0.43 9.57
C PHE A 355 -28.89 -0.14 10.95
N ASN A 356 -29.18 0.60 12.03
CA ASN A 356 -29.03 0.12 13.41
C ASN A 356 -30.40 -0.14 14.05
N VAL A 357 -30.84 -1.41 14.04
CA VAL A 357 -31.75 -1.88 15.10
C VAL A 357 -30.84 -2.29 16.25
N SER A 358 -30.89 -1.59 17.38
CA SER A 358 -30.02 -1.86 18.53
C SER A 358 -30.21 -3.32 19.00
N ILE A 359 -29.30 -4.20 18.56
CA ILE A 359 -29.25 -5.63 18.90
C ILE A 359 -28.53 -5.89 20.23
N ALA A 360 -27.85 -4.87 20.75
CA ALA A 360 -27.26 -4.82 22.08
C ALA A 360 -27.05 -3.35 22.47
N GLY A 361 -27.09 -3.06 23.77
CA GLY A 361 -26.83 -1.72 24.32
C GLY A 361 -26.41 -1.77 25.79
N PHE A 362 -25.85 -0.69 26.30
CA PHE A 362 -25.43 -0.57 27.69
C PHE A 362 -26.64 -0.59 28.62
N SER A 363 -26.57 -1.42 29.68
CA SER A 363 -27.66 -1.50 30.68
C SER A 363 -27.62 -0.36 31.69
N GLY A 364 -26.49 0.36 31.78
CA GLY A 364 -26.20 1.32 32.84
C GLY A 364 -25.84 0.70 34.18
N GLU A 365 -25.63 -0.61 34.25
CA GLU A 365 -25.10 -1.30 35.42
C GLU A 365 -23.58 -1.40 35.29
N TYR A 366 -22.85 -0.84 36.26
CA TYR A 366 -21.40 -0.84 36.29
C TYR A 366 -20.88 -1.20 37.69
N SER A 367 -19.71 -1.82 37.76
CA SER A 367 -18.97 -2.01 39.01
C SER A 367 -17.47 -2.12 38.75
N ASP A 368 -16.65 -1.71 39.70
CA ASP A 368 -15.19 -1.75 39.59
C ASP A 368 -14.51 -2.49 40.75
N PHE A 369 -13.33 -3.04 40.49
CA PHE A 369 -12.42 -3.61 41.49
C PHE A 369 -10.99 -3.65 40.97
N GLY A 370 -10.01 -3.66 41.89
CA GLY A 370 -8.61 -3.94 41.57
C GLY A 370 -8.37 -5.43 41.39
N THR A 371 -7.65 -5.79 40.32
CA THR A 371 -7.29 -7.17 39.97
C THR A 371 -5.79 -7.36 40.14
N ASP A 372 -5.43 -8.28 41.02
CA ASP A 372 -4.06 -8.73 41.29
C ASP A 372 -3.91 -10.16 40.74
N THR A 373 -3.25 -10.28 39.59
CA THR A 373 -3.07 -11.53 38.84
C THR A 373 -1.82 -12.30 39.26
N ASP A 374 -0.78 -11.62 39.74
CA ASP A 374 0.48 -12.26 40.16
C ASP A 374 0.55 -12.56 41.67
N GLY A 375 -0.38 -12.00 42.45
CA GLY A 375 -0.54 -12.22 43.89
C GLY A 375 0.46 -11.46 44.75
N ASP A 376 1.11 -10.41 44.22
CA ASP A 376 2.12 -9.63 44.95
C ASP A 376 1.52 -8.59 45.93
N GLY A 377 0.19 -8.41 45.87
CA GLY A 377 -0.55 -7.47 46.71
C GLY A 377 -0.71 -6.07 46.11
N LEU A 378 -0.28 -5.85 44.86
CA LEU A 378 -0.57 -4.69 44.03
C LEU A 378 -1.53 -5.09 42.89
N TYR A 379 -2.36 -4.15 42.46
CA TYR A 379 -3.29 -4.39 41.36
C TYR A 379 -2.59 -4.22 40.02
N ASP A 380 -2.57 -5.28 39.21
CA ASP A 380 -2.13 -5.26 37.81
C ASP A 380 -3.12 -4.49 36.93
N TYR A 381 -4.41 -4.56 37.25
CA TYR A 381 -5.47 -3.89 36.50
C TYR A 381 -6.52 -3.25 37.41
N LEU A 382 -7.09 -2.14 36.95
CA LEU A 382 -8.40 -1.68 37.39
C LEU A 382 -9.45 -2.27 36.46
N THR A 383 -10.22 -3.24 36.95
CA THR A 383 -11.26 -3.88 36.17
C THR A 383 -12.59 -3.16 36.38
N ILE A 384 -13.21 -2.70 35.31
CA ILE A 384 -14.57 -2.16 35.30
C ILE A 384 -15.48 -3.13 34.55
N GLU A 385 -16.43 -3.72 35.27
CA GLU A 385 -17.51 -4.54 34.72
C GLU A 385 -18.60 -3.65 34.13
N VAL A 386 -18.81 -3.77 32.82
CA VAL A 386 -19.79 -3.02 32.03
C VAL A 386 -20.99 -3.91 31.71
N GLY A 387 -22.17 -3.52 32.20
CA GLY A 387 -23.42 -4.19 31.89
C GLY A 387 -23.90 -3.94 30.46
N VAL A 388 -24.16 -5.01 29.72
CA VAL A 388 -24.67 -4.98 28.33
C VAL A 388 -25.96 -5.80 28.26
N ASN A 389 -27.03 -5.20 27.75
CA ASN A 389 -28.29 -5.89 27.46
C ASN A 389 -28.33 -6.30 25.99
N VAL A 390 -28.31 -7.61 25.74
CA VAL A 390 -28.19 -8.18 24.40
C VAL A 390 -29.53 -8.74 23.95
N THR A 391 -30.06 -8.28 22.81
CA THR A 391 -31.34 -8.76 22.26
C THR A 391 -31.16 -9.83 21.18
N ALA A 392 -29.97 -9.93 20.57
CA ALA A 392 -29.56 -11.03 19.69
C ALA A 392 -28.21 -11.59 20.13
N ALA A 393 -28.05 -12.90 20.29
CA ALA A 393 -26.75 -13.44 20.68
C ALA A 393 -25.72 -13.28 19.55
N GLY A 394 -24.46 -12.96 19.88
CA GLY A 394 -23.43 -12.63 18.91
C GLY A 394 -22.08 -12.30 19.54
N ASN A 395 -21.10 -11.94 18.71
CA ASN A 395 -19.82 -11.45 19.19
C ASN A 395 -19.84 -9.92 19.26
N TYR A 396 -19.45 -9.39 20.40
CA TYR A 396 -19.47 -7.96 20.70
C TYR A 396 -18.14 -7.52 21.28
N LYS A 397 -17.81 -6.26 21.08
CA LYS A 397 -16.62 -5.61 21.63
C LYS A 397 -17.04 -4.36 22.39
N VAL A 398 -16.51 -4.17 23.59
CA VAL A 398 -16.68 -2.94 24.37
C VAL A 398 -15.31 -2.28 24.46
N CYS A 399 -15.25 -0.96 24.30
CA CYS A 399 -14.03 -0.21 24.55
C CYS A 399 -14.34 1.12 25.24
N GLY A 400 -13.41 1.63 26.03
CA GLY A 400 -13.57 2.89 26.74
C GLY A 400 -12.24 3.49 27.14
N GLU A 401 -12.32 4.74 27.56
CA GLU A 401 -11.18 5.56 27.98
C GLU A 401 -11.33 5.89 29.46
N LEU A 402 -10.22 5.94 30.18
CA LEU A 402 -10.16 6.22 31.61
C LEU A 402 -9.47 7.56 31.83
N TYR A 403 -10.13 8.44 32.59
CA TYR A 403 -9.63 9.75 32.97
C TYR A 403 -9.52 9.88 34.48
N ASP A 404 -8.57 10.68 34.97
CA ASP A 404 -8.43 11.00 36.39
C ASP A 404 -9.57 11.92 36.90
N GLU A 405 -9.56 12.25 38.19
CA GLU A 405 -10.56 13.16 38.78
C GLU A 405 -10.47 14.62 38.30
N TYR A 406 -9.37 14.98 37.62
CA TYR A 406 -9.11 16.32 37.07
C TYR A 406 -9.40 16.43 35.57
N GLY A 407 -9.71 15.31 34.91
CA GLY A 407 -9.98 15.23 33.46
C GLY A 407 -8.73 14.98 32.61
N SER A 408 -7.61 14.54 33.19
CA SER A 408 -6.43 14.06 32.45
C SER A 408 -6.68 12.64 31.95
N TRP A 409 -6.27 12.34 30.71
CA TRP A 409 -6.35 10.99 30.15
C TRP A 409 -5.34 10.07 30.83
N VAL A 410 -5.76 8.86 31.22
CA VAL A 410 -4.93 7.87 31.92
C VAL A 410 -4.67 6.63 31.05
N ALA A 411 -5.72 6.01 30.50
CA ALA A 411 -5.59 4.77 29.75
C ALA A 411 -6.78 4.52 28.81
N TYR A 412 -6.57 3.67 27.80
CA TYR A 412 -7.62 3.08 26.96
C TYR A 412 -7.63 1.57 27.13
N ASN A 413 -8.81 0.95 27.10
CA ASN A 413 -8.94 -0.51 27.06
C ASN A 413 -10.05 -0.96 26.11
N ASP A 414 -9.86 -2.12 25.50
CA ASP A 414 -10.88 -2.83 24.74
C ASP A 414 -10.95 -4.31 25.14
N SER A 415 -12.17 -4.82 25.26
CA SER A 415 -12.41 -6.20 25.72
C SER A 415 -12.12 -7.28 24.66
N GLY A 416 -11.69 -6.89 23.47
CA GLY A 416 -11.71 -7.74 22.28
C GLY A 416 -13.14 -8.17 21.90
N TYR A 417 -13.25 -9.04 20.90
CA TYR A 417 -14.54 -9.64 20.52
C TYR A 417 -14.86 -10.84 21.41
N MET A 418 -15.95 -10.77 22.16
CA MET A 418 -16.46 -11.87 22.98
C MET A 418 -17.91 -12.23 22.68
N TYR A 419 -18.22 -13.52 22.84
CA TYR A 419 -19.58 -14.02 22.60
C TYR A 419 -20.50 -13.67 23.77
N LEU A 420 -21.55 -12.90 23.50
CA LEU A 420 -22.58 -12.53 24.45
C LEU A 420 -23.92 -13.20 24.11
N GLY A 421 -24.54 -13.83 25.10
CA GLY A 421 -25.88 -14.43 24.98
C GLY A 421 -27.00 -13.41 25.17
N VAL A 422 -28.22 -13.73 24.71
CA VAL A 422 -29.41 -12.88 24.90
C VAL A 422 -29.69 -12.65 26.40
N GLY A 423 -29.93 -11.40 26.77
CA GLY A 423 -30.19 -10.93 28.13
C GLY A 423 -29.08 -10.02 28.66
N SER A 424 -29.11 -9.75 29.97
CA SER A 424 -28.08 -8.98 30.66
C SER A 424 -26.79 -9.77 30.78
N GLN A 425 -25.70 -9.19 30.30
CA GLN A 425 -24.34 -9.70 30.38
C GLN A 425 -23.44 -8.67 31.06
N SER A 426 -22.30 -9.10 31.60
CA SER A 426 -21.25 -8.23 32.16
C SER A 426 -19.98 -8.43 31.33
N VAL A 427 -19.38 -7.34 30.88
CA VAL A 427 -18.16 -7.31 30.06
C VAL A 427 -17.07 -6.59 30.86
N PRO A 428 -15.96 -7.24 31.21
CA PRO A 428 -14.86 -6.57 31.90
C PRO A 428 -14.04 -5.72 30.92
N LEU A 429 -13.72 -4.50 31.33
CA LEU A 429 -12.64 -3.68 30.77
C LEU A 429 -11.50 -3.62 31.80
N GLU A 430 -10.29 -3.97 31.40
CA GLU A 430 -9.13 -4.10 32.28
C GLU A 430 -8.12 -3.00 31.98
N PHE A 431 -8.20 -1.88 32.70
CA PHE A 431 -7.28 -0.77 32.54
C PHE A 431 -5.96 -1.05 33.25
N SER A 432 -4.83 -0.76 32.59
CA SER A 432 -3.49 -1.03 33.11
C SER A 432 -3.25 -0.34 34.46
N GLY A 433 -2.94 -1.12 35.48
CA GLY A 433 -2.54 -0.63 36.80
C GLY A 433 -1.24 0.17 36.73
N VAL A 434 -0.33 -0.17 35.82
CA VAL A 434 0.90 0.60 35.60
C VAL A 434 0.61 2.01 35.10
N ALA A 435 -0.32 2.17 34.15
CA ALA A 435 -0.73 3.49 33.66
C ALA A 435 -1.34 4.33 34.78
N ILE A 436 -2.18 3.71 35.62
CA ILE A 436 -2.77 4.34 36.80
C ILE A 436 -1.69 4.71 37.84
N ARG A 437 -0.67 3.88 38.00
CA ARG A 437 0.47 4.14 38.90
C ARG A 437 1.26 5.37 38.46
N GLN A 438 1.50 5.51 37.17
CA GLN A 438 2.26 6.61 36.56
C GLN A 438 1.51 7.95 36.59
N ASP A 439 0.18 7.92 36.61
CA ASP A 439 -0.65 9.11 36.77
C ASP A 439 -0.43 9.82 38.13
N GLU A 440 0.03 9.07 39.15
CA GLU A 440 0.33 9.57 40.52
C GLU A 440 -0.84 10.30 41.24
N VAL A 441 -2.06 10.19 40.72
CA VAL A 441 -3.27 10.77 41.32
C VAL A 441 -3.94 9.75 42.23
N ASN A 442 -4.28 10.15 43.46
CA ASN A 442 -5.19 9.38 44.30
C ASN A 442 -6.60 9.92 44.10
N GLY A 443 -7.58 9.06 43.83
CA GLY A 443 -8.94 9.53 43.60
C GLY A 443 -9.82 8.49 42.94
N THR A 444 -10.92 8.99 42.37
CA THR A 444 -11.80 8.22 41.50
C THR A 444 -11.39 8.42 40.04
N TYR A 445 -11.59 7.39 39.21
CA TYR A 445 -11.40 7.49 37.77
C TYR A 445 -12.74 7.52 37.04
N ASN A 446 -12.82 8.27 35.96
CA ASN A 446 -14.00 8.40 35.12
C ASN A 446 -13.83 7.55 33.85
N LEU A 447 -14.71 6.58 33.66
CA LEU A 447 -14.86 5.84 32.41
C LEU A 447 -15.66 6.69 31.43
N THR A 448 -14.99 7.17 30.39
CA THR A 448 -15.56 8.01 29.34
C THR A 448 -15.41 7.37 27.97
N TYR A 449 -16.11 7.93 26.97
CA TYR A 449 -16.09 7.48 25.59
C TYR A 449 -16.34 5.96 25.42
N LEU A 450 -17.24 5.40 26.21
CA LEU A 450 -17.58 3.99 26.21
C LEU A 450 -18.38 3.65 24.95
N ARG A 451 -17.88 2.72 24.13
CA ARG A 451 -18.46 2.31 22.84
C ARG A 451 -18.70 0.81 22.81
N LEU A 452 -19.83 0.39 22.25
CA LEU A 452 -20.20 -1.00 22.01
C LEU A 452 -20.25 -1.27 20.52
N TYR A 453 -19.57 -2.32 20.06
CA TYR A 453 -19.52 -2.72 18.65
C TYR A 453 -20.01 -4.15 18.45
N ASP A 454 -20.57 -4.42 17.27
CA ASP A 454 -20.72 -5.79 16.76
C ASP A 454 -19.47 -6.28 16.01
N SER A 455 -19.47 -7.56 15.62
CA SER A 455 -18.40 -8.17 14.82
C SER A 455 -18.20 -7.58 13.43
N GLY A 456 -19.14 -6.76 12.95
CA GLY A 456 -19.06 -6.04 11.69
C GLY A 456 -18.48 -4.63 11.83
N TRP A 457 -17.97 -4.26 13.01
CA TRP A 457 -17.48 -2.92 13.35
C TRP A 457 -18.57 -1.84 13.40
N ASN A 458 -19.85 -2.24 13.46
CA ASN A 458 -20.94 -1.29 13.63
C ASN A 458 -21.02 -0.88 15.10
N GLN A 459 -20.97 0.42 15.38
CA GLN A 459 -21.23 0.93 16.73
C GLN A 459 -22.72 0.78 17.04
N LEU A 460 -23.03 0.07 18.11
CA LEU A 460 -24.38 -0.25 18.56
C LEU A 460 -24.87 0.67 19.68
N ASP A 461 -23.96 1.17 20.51
CA ASP A 461 -24.26 2.07 21.63
C ASP A 461 -23.03 2.88 22.04
N PHE A 462 -23.27 4.05 22.65
CA PHE A 462 -22.23 4.98 23.09
C PHE A 462 -22.64 5.70 24.39
N ALA A 463 -21.73 5.77 25.35
CA ALA A 463 -21.87 6.55 26.56
C ALA A 463 -20.63 7.43 26.77
N TYR A 464 -20.81 8.74 26.68
CA TYR A 464 -19.72 9.71 26.84
C TYR A 464 -19.17 9.73 28.28
N ASP A 465 -20.05 9.83 29.29
CA ASP A 465 -19.69 9.76 30.71
C ASP A 465 -20.40 8.54 31.33
N ALA A 466 -19.75 7.38 31.28
CA ALA A 466 -20.39 6.12 31.60
C ALA A 466 -20.42 5.84 33.11
N TYR A 467 -19.27 5.94 33.78
CA TYR A 467 -19.14 5.53 35.18
C TYR A 467 -17.98 6.23 35.89
N THR A 468 -18.12 6.45 37.19
CA THR A 468 -17.04 6.91 38.08
C THR A 468 -16.75 5.80 39.08
N THR A 469 -15.50 5.37 39.17
CA THR A 469 -15.08 4.24 40.01
C THR A 469 -15.14 4.56 41.51
N HIS A 470 -14.87 3.55 42.35
CA HIS A 470 -14.49 3.79 43.73
C HIS A 470 -13.15 4.56 43.81
N HIS A 471 -12.83 5.07 45.00
CA HIS A 471 -11.56 5.74 45.25
C HIS A 471 -10.44 4.69 45.36
N TYR A 472 -9.37 4.88 44.59
CA TYR A 472 -8.13 4.11 44.68
C TYR A 472 -6.94 5.03 44.96
N ASN A 473 -5.92 4.51 45.63
CA ASN A 473 -4.63 5.17 45.68
C ASN A 473 -3.76 4.62 44.55
N TYR A 474 -3.09 5.48 43.77
CA TYR A 474 -2.18 5.03 42.72
C TYR A 474 -1.13 4.05 43.28
N THR A 475 -0.75 4.18 44.56
CA THR A 475 0.20 3.29 45.22
C THR A 475 -0.26 1.84 45.40
N GLU A 476 -1.54 1.56 45.18
CA GLU A 476 -2.13 0.20 45.21
C GLU A 476 -1.92 -0.54 43.88
N PHE A 477 -1.50 0.13 42.81
CA PHE A 477 -1.30 -0.48 41.49
C PHE A 477 0.18 -0.79 41.18
N GLN A 478 0.39 -1.69 40.22
CA GLN A 478 1.69 -2.27 39.90
C GLN A 478 2.69 -1.24 39.33
N ARG A 479 3.98 -1.40 39.65
CA ARG A 479 5.06 -0.59 39.06
C ARG A 479 5.46 -1.15 37.68
N LEU A 480 6.11 -0.32 36.86
CA LEU A 480 6.75 -0.80 35.63
C LEU A 480 7.70 -1.97 35.95
N PRO A 481 7.67 -3.08 35.19
CA PRO A 481 8.60 -4.21 35.32
C PRO A 481 10.06 -3.78 35.25
N ALA A 482 10.34 -2.73 34.46
CA ALA A 482 11.62 -2.05 34.39
C ALA A 482 11.41 -0.60 33.90
N GLU A 483 12.20 0.34 34.40
CA GLU A 483 12.17 1.76 34.01
C GLU A 483 13.59 2.37 34.00
N PHE A 484 13.82 3.44 33.24
CA PHE A 484 15.11 4.13 33.22
C PHE A 484 15.33 4.90 34.53
N SER A 485 16.48 4.70 35.16
CA SER A 485 16.80 5.37 36.44
C SER A 485 17.42 6.76 36.29
N ASN A 486 17.46 7.31 35.06
CA ASN A 486 18.10 8.59 34.74
C ASN A 486 19.58 8.70 35.15
N ARG A 487 20.31 7.57 35.14
CA ARG A 487 21.75 7.53 35.40
C ARG A 487 22.46 6.98 34.17
N TYR A 488 23.38 7.78 33.66
CA TYR A 488 24.12 7.52 32.45
C TYR A 488 25.62 7.78 32.66
N SER A 489 26.47 7.08 31.92
CA SER A 489 27.90 7.40 31.80
C SER A 489 28.45 6.96 30.45
N ASP A 490 29.48 7.64 29.97
CA ASP A 490 30.11 7.37 28.67
C ASP A 490 31.62 7.12 28.79
N TYR A 491 32.17 6.32 27.87
CA TYR A 491 33.61 6.17 27.67
C TYR A 491 33.95 5.60 26.29
N GLY A 492 35.15 5.89 25.80
CA GLY A 492 35.72 5.25 24.62
C GLY A 492 36.27 3.85 24.93
N THR A 493 35.96 2.89 24.07
CA THR A 493 36.38 1.49 24.19
C THR A 493 37.36 1.14 23.07
N ASP A 494 38.57 0.73 23.43
CA ASP A 494 39.63 0.22 22.53
C ASP A 494 39.73 -1.30 22.72
N THR A 495 39.19 -2.05 21.77
CA THR A 495 39.10 -3.52 21.78
C THR A 495 40.31 -4.20 21.15
N ASP A 496 40.98 -3.55 20.19
CA ASP A 496 42.15 -4.10 19.50
C ASP A 496 43.50 -3.67 20.12
N GLY A 497 43.47 -2.71 21.04
CA GLY A 497 44.61 -2.20 21.80
C GLY A 497 45.51 -1.26 21.00
N ASN A 498 45.02 -0.67 19.90
CA ASN A 498 45.81 0.19 19.03
C ASN A 498 45.91 1.65 19.54
N GLY A 499 45.20 1.98 20.61
CA GLY A 499 45.17 3.32 21.22
C GLY A 499 44.14 4.28 20.62
N LEU A 500 43.26 3.80 19.74
CA LEU A 500 42.07 4.48 19.23
C LEU A 500 40.82 3.74 19.74
N TYR A 501 39.73 4.48 19.92
CA TYR A 501 38.46 3.91 20.35
C TYR A 501 37.74 3.26 19.16
N ASP A 502 37.47 1.97 19.26
CA ASP A 502 36.61 1.22 18.34
C ASP A 502 35.14 1.57 18.54
N TYR A 503 34.74 1.88 19.78
CA TYR A 503 33.38 2.26 20.13
C TYR A 503 33.34 3.44 21.11
N LEU A 504 32.26 4.22 21.02
CA LEU A 504 31.80 5.07 22.12
C LEU A 504 30.69 4.33 22.86
N THR A 505 30.98 3.89 24.08
CA THR A 505 30.04 3.11 24.90
C THR A 505 29.26 4.04 25.83
N ILE A 506 27.94 3.92 25.82
CA ILE A 506 27.05 4.56 26.80
C ILE A 506 26.47 3.50 27.73
N GLU A 507 26.72 3.65 29.02
CA GLU A 507 26.12 2.87 30.10
C GLU A 507 24.83 3.52 30.59
N ILE A 508 23.73 2.78 30.52
CA ILE A 508 22.38 3.19 30.90
C ILE A 508 21.94 2.32 32.07
N VAL A 509 21.51 2.94 33.18
CA VAL A 509 21.03 2.20 34.34
C VAL A 509 19.50 2.10 34.33
N VAL A 510 19.01 0.86 34.32
CA VAL A 510 17.58 0.49 34.36
C VAL A 510 17.25 -0.01 35.78
N ASP A 511 16.21 0.55 36.42
CA ASP A 511 15.63 0.02 37.66
C ASP A 511 14.64 -1.09 37.29
N VAL A 512 14.97 -2.33 37.63
CA VAL A 512 14.20 -3.52 37.24
C VAL A 512 13.44 -4.04 38.45
N THR A 513 12.11 -4.02 38.41
CA THR A 513 11.28 -4.56 39.49
C THR A 513 10.98 -6.05 39.29
N THR A 514 10.93 -6.51 38.05
CA THR A 514 10.67 -7.90 37.66
C THR A 514 11.84 -8.42 36.82
N ALA A 515 12.45 -9.55 37.20
CA ALA A 515 13.56 -10.10 36.40
C ALA A 515 13.04 -10.70 35.07
N GLY A 516 13.69 -10.38 33.96
CA GLY A 516 13.22 -10.74 32.62
C GLY A 516 14.19 -10.34 31.52
N ASP A 517 13.83 -10.64 30.27
CA ASP A 517 14.56 -10.18 29.09
C ASP A 517 14.03 -8.80 28.67
N TYR A 518 14.95 -7.84 28.53
CA TYR A 518 14.63 -6.46 28.18
C TYR A 518 15.53 -5.98 27.04
N CYS A 519 14.99 -5.10 26.19
CA CYS A 519 15.71 -4.46 25.10
C CYS A 519 15.76 -2.96 25.31
N VAL A 520 16.95 -2.36 25.31
CA VAL A 520 17.13 -0.91 25.26
C VAL A 520 17.50 -0.52 23.84
N TYR A 521 16.81 0.46 23.28
CA TYR A 521 17.08 1.07 21.98
C TYR A 521 17.40 2.56 22.17
N GLY A 522 18.44 3.06 21.51
CA GLY A 522 18.85 4.45 21.59
C GLY A 522 19.22 5.05 20.24
N GLU A 523 18.82 6.28 20.01
CA GLU A 523 19.24 7.12 18.87
C GLU A 523 20.28 8.12 19.35
N PHE A 524 21.41 8.15 18.64
CA PHE A 524 22.61 8.86 19.03
C PHE A 524 23.12 9.70 17.88
N GLY A 525 23.48 10.95 18.14
CA GLY A 525 23.99 11.83 17.08
C GLY A 525 24.95 12.87 17.60
N ALA A 526 25.68 13.52 16.68
CA ALA A 526 26.54 14.63 17.04
C ALA A 526 25.69 15.83 17.48
N SER A 527 26.02 16.49 18.60
CA SER A 527 25.31 17.70 19.04
C SER A 527 25.36 18.84 18.02
N TYR A 528 26.38 18.81 17.15
CA TYR A 528 26.60 19.75 16.06
C TYR A 528 27.15 18.97 14.85
N GLY A 529 26.29 18.45 13.99
CA GLY A 529 26.68 17.69 12.79
C GLY A 529 25.51 16.92 12.18
N ASP A 530 25.78 16.15 11.12
CA ASP A 530 24.79 15.31 10.44
C ASP A 530 24.89 13.82 10.86
N TYR A 531 25.83 13.47 11.74
CA TYR A 531 26.01 12.10 12.23
C TYR A 531 24.83 11.66 13.11
N MET A 532 24.23 10.52 12.74
CA MET A 532 23.17 9.84 13.48
C MET A 532 23.35 8.33 13.36
N GLU A 533 23.26 7.62 14.49
CA GLU A 533 23.32 6.16 14.57
C GLU A 533 22.32 5.65 15.61
N CYS A 534 21.68 4.51 15.33
CA CYS A 534 20.76 3.86 16.26
C CYS A 534 21.36 2.52 16.72
N LYS A 535 21.24 2.22 18.01
CA LYS A 535 21.72 0.97 18.61
C LYS A 535 20.68 0.36 19.53
N SER A 536 20.69 -0.96 19.63
CA SER A 536 19.93 -1.68 20.63
C SER A 536 20.77 -2.75 21.31
N ASN A 537 20.42 -3.04 22.57
CA ASN A 537 20.99 -4.13 23.34
C ASN A 537 19.88 -4.83 24.13
N CYS A 538 19.71 -6.12 23.85
CA CYS A 538 18.73 -6.99 24.50
C CYS A 538 19.43 -7.98 25.41
N THR A 539 19.08 -7.99 26.70
CA THR A 539 19.70 -8.89 27.68
C THR A 539 18.74 -9.22 28.82
N TYR A 540 18.99 -10.35 29.47
CA TYR A 540 18.34 -10.72 30.72
C TYR A 540 18.81 -9.80 31.86
N LEU A 541 17.87 -9.18 32.56
CA LEU A 541 18.11 -8.31 33.70
C LEU A 541 17.56 -8.92 35.00
N ASN A 542 18.35 -8.83 36.07
CA ASN A 542 17.88 -9.21 37.41
C ASN A 542 17.18 -8.03 38.08
N THR A 543 16.40 -8.30 39.13
CA THR A 543 15.76 -7.26 39.94
C THR A 543 16.78 -6.30 40.58
N GLY A 544 16.45 -5.01 40.61
CA GLY A 544 17.25 -3.89 41.08
C GLY A 544 17.90 -3.12 39.93
N ASP A 545 18.78 -2.18 40.28
CA ASP A 545 19.57 -1.42 39.30
C ASP A 545 20.44 -2.35 38.45
N GLN A 546 20.24 -2.36 37.13
CA GLN A 546 21.08 -3.06 36.18
C GLN A 546 21.63 -2.08 35.15
N THR A 547 22.85 -2.31 34.67
CA THR A 547 23.49 -1.47 33.65
C THR A 547 23.45 -2.18 32.30
N ILE A 548 22.95 -1.49 31.29
CA ILE A 548 23.00 -1.89 29.88
C ILE A 548 23.95 -0.96 29.14
N GLN A 549 24.68 -1.52 28.16
CA GLN A 549 25.62 -0.79 27.32
C GLN A 549 25.07 -0.66 25.90
N LEU A 550 25.14 0.54 25.33
CA LEU A 550 24.99 0.78 23.90
C LEU A 550 26.35 1.20 23.32
N ASP A 551 26.84 0.44 22.34
CA ASP A 551 28.15 0.67 21.71
C ASP A 551 27.96 1.31 20.33
N PHE A 552 28.29 2.59 20.21
CA PHE A 552 28.23 3.36 18.96
C PHE A 552 29.56 3.28 18.22
N SER A 553 29.52 3.26 16.88
CA SER A 553 30.69 2.96 16.05
C SER A 553 31.74 4.07 16.12
N GLY A 554 32.93 3.75 16.64
CA GLY A 554 34.06 4.66 16.66
C GLY A 554 34.51 5.04 15.25
N VAL A 555 34.44 4.11 14.28
CA VAL A 555 34.78 4.41 12.87
C VAL A 555 33.87 5.49 12.30
N ALA A 556 32.57 5.37 12.51
CA ALA A 556 31.60 6.33 11.98
C ALA A 556 31.76 7.71 12.65
N ILE A 557 31.99 7.73 13.97
CA ILE A 557 32.30 8.95 14.72
C ILE A 557 33.62 9.59 14.23
N GLY A 558 34.64 8.78 13.94
CA GLY A 558 35.93 9.24 13.41
C GLY A 558 35.81 9.85 12.00
N GLN A 559 34.92 9.31 11.16
CA GLN A 559 34.64 9.79 9.80
C GLN A 559 33.90 11.12 9.77
N ASP A 560 33.02 11.38 10.74
CA ASP A 560 32.28 12.65 10.87
C ASP A 560 33.25 13.84 11.03
N LYS A 561 34.48 13.60 11.51
CA LYS A 561 35.55 14.61 11.65
C LYS A 561 35.14 15.82 12.52
N VAL A 562 34.09 15.67 13.33
CA VAL A 562 33.60 16.66 14.30
C VAL A 562 34.21 16.37 15.67
N ASN A 563 34.72 17.43 16.32
CA ASN A 563 35.06 17.37 17.74
C ASN A 563 33.91 17.94 18.55
N GLY A 564 33.49 17.26 19.62
CA GLY A 564 32.41 17.76 20.43
C GLY A 564 31.79 16.73 21.35
N THR A 565 30.55 17.03 21.72
CA THR A 565 29.65 16.14 22.46
C THR A 565 28.70 15.47 21.48
N TYR A 566 28.10 14.38 21.94
CA TYR A 566 27.08 13.63 21.23
C TYR A 566 25.86 13.49 22.12
N ASP A 567 24.68 13.51 21.52
CA ASP A 567 23.40 13.47 22.20
C ASP A 567 22.72 12.12 21.95
N LEU A 568 22.29 11.49 23.05
CA LEU A 568 21.36 10.37 23.05
C LEU A 568 19.94 10.97 23.08
N SER A 569 19.42 11.30 21.90
CA SER A 569 18.19 12.09 21.71
C SER A 569 16.91 11.30 21.95
N TYR A 570 16.97 9.98 21.79
CA TYR A 570 15.82 9.10 21.97
C TYR A 570 16.27 7.81 22.62
N LEU A 571 15.59 7.40 23.68
CA LEU A 571 15.87 6.18 24.42
C LEU A 571 14.56 5.47 24.74
N CYS A 572 14.48 4.18 24.40
CA CYS A 572 13.30 3.35 24.61
C CYS A 572 13.66 2.03 25.27
N LEU A 573 12.83 1.59 26.21
CA LEU A 573 12.92 0.31 26.90
C LEU A 573 11.73 -0.57 26.50
N TYR A 574 12.02 -1.80 26.10
CA TYR A 574 11.02 -2.79 25.72
C TYR A 574 11.14 -4.07 26.57
N ASP A 575 10.02 -4.74 26.76
CA ASP A 575 9.98 -6.12 27.28
C ASP A 575 10.26 -7.17 26.19
N SER A 576 10.17 -8.45 26.55
CA SER A 576 10.40 -9.59 25.64
C SER A 576 9.37 -9.72 24.51
N ASP A 577 8.20 -9.12 24.67
CA ASP A 577 7.11 -9.14 23.69
C ASP A 577 7.10 -7.86 22.83
N TRP A 578 8.15 -7.04 22.93
CA TRP A 578 8.29 -5.74 22.26
C TRP A 578 7.26 -4.69 22.70
N ASN A 579 6.65 -4.85 23.88
CA ASN A 579 5.86 -3.77 24.45
C ASN A 579 6.81 -2.71 25.00
N GLN A 580 6.55 -1.44 24.65
CA GLN A 580 7.30 -0.31 25.18
C GLN A 580 6.95 -0.12 26.66
N LEU A 581 7.96 -0.13 27.52
CA LEU A 581 7.84 0.06 28.95
C LEU A 581 8.13 1.50 29.37
N ASP A 582 9.19 2.09 28.81
CA ASP A 582 9.64 3.43 29.19
C ASP A 582 10.31 4.14 28.00
N ILE A 583 10.22 5.46 27.97
CA ILE A 583 10.72 6.32 26.89
C ILE A 583 11.25 7.63 27.46
N ILE A 584 12.45 8.01 27.01
CA ILE A 584 13.08 9.28 27.36
C ILE A 584 13.57 9.97 26.08
N HIS A 585 13.15 11.22 25.92
CA HIS A 585 13.70 12.13 24.92
C HIS A 585 14.83 12.95 25.54
N ASP A 586 15.85 13.26 24.74
CA ASP A 586 17.04 14.02 25.15
C ASP A 586 17.69 13.44 26.42
N ALA A 587 17.89 12.12 26.43
CA ALA A 587 18.24 11.35 27.62
C ALA A 587 19.60 11.76 28.20
N TYR A 588 20.61 11.97 27.34
CA TYR A 588 21.97 12.21 27.79
C TYR A 588 22.85 12.91 26.73
N THR A 589 23.73 13.80 27.19
CA THR A 589 24.81 14.37 26.37
C THR A 589 26.15 13.84 26.90
N THR A 590 26.99 13.28 26.04
CA THR A 590 28.27 12.68 26.41
C THR A 590 29.30 13.72 26.88
N SER A 591 30.43 13.22 27.40
CA SER A 591 31.64 14.03 27.52
C SER A 591 32.15 14.50 26.15
N HIS A 592 33.08 15.44 26.13
CA HIS A 592 33.71 15.92 24.89
C HIS A 592 34.75 14.92 24.39
N TYR A 593 34.64 14.50 23.12
CA TYR A 593 35.63 13.66 22.43
C TYR A 593 36.17 14.35 21.18
N ASN A 594 37.40 14.02 20.80
CA ASN A 594 37.94 14.41 19.50
C ASN A 594 37.81 13.25 18.51
N TYR A 595 37.42 13.53 17.27
CA TYR A 595 37.29 12.48 16.24
C TYR A 595 38.61 11.70 16.02
N THR A 596 39.76 12.32 16.31
CA THR A 596 41.08 11.69 16.20
C THR A 596 41.36 10.63 17.25
N GLU A 597 40.54 10.54 18.30
CA GLU A 597 40.62 9.51 19.32
C GLU A 597 39.93 8.22 18.89
N PHE A 598 39.13 8.24 17.82
CA PHE A 598 38.41 7.07 17.31
C PHE A 598 39.11 6.41 16.12
N GLN A 599 38.81 5.13 15.92
CA GLN A 599 39.26 4.32 14.80
C GLN A 599 38.97 5.02 13.47
N ARG A 600 39.88 4.93 12.50
CA ARG A 600 39.63 5.36 11.12
C ARG A 600 39.22 4.17 10.27
N PRO A 601 38.43 4.36 9.20
CA PRO A 601 38.11 3.30 8.27
C PRO A 601 39.41 2.71 7.67
N LEU A 602 39.39 1.41 7.35
CA LEU A 602 40.55 0.69 6.82
C LEU A 602 41.00 1.19 5.45
N ALA A 603 40.12 1.92 4.76
CA ALA A 603 40.36 2.72 3.57
C ALA A 603 39.16 3.69 3.38
N GLU A 604 39.37 4.85 2.78
CA GLU A 604 38.32 5.83 2.44
C GLU A 604 38.52 6.37 1.02
N PHE A 605 37.48 6.89 0.37
CA PHE A 605 37.62 7.58 -0.90
C PHE A 605 38.40 8.88 -0.70
N SER A 606 39.38 9.14 -1.58
CA SER A 606 40.28 10.30 -1.44
C SER A 606 39.79 11.55 -2.20
N ASP A 607 38.51 11.58 -2.63
CA ASP A 607 37.91 12.60 -3.52
C ASP A 607 38.70 12.89 -4.81
N HIS A 608 39.54 11.96 -5.23
CA HIS A 608 40.34 12.08 -6.46
C HIS A 608 39.70 11.20 -7.53
N TYR A 609 39.01 11.83 -8.48
CA TYR A 609 38.35 11.15 -9.58
C TYR A 609 38.90 11.63 -10.93
N SER A 610 39.00 10.71 -11.89
CA SER A 610 39.40 11.02 -13.26
C SER A 610 38.71 10.05 -14.22
N ASP A 611 38.48 10.45 -15.47
CA ASP A 611 37.87 9.59 -16.49
C ASP A 611 38.59 9.73 -17.83
N TYR A 612 38.59 8.64 -18.60
CA TYR A 612 39.08 8.61 -19.97
C TYR A 612 38.46 7.45 -20.77
N GLY A 613 38.42 7.62 -22.09
CA GLY A 613 38.08 6.55 -23.02
C GLY A 613 39.27 5.61 -23.25
N THR A 614 39.05 4.31 -23.11
CA THR A 614 40.07 3.28 -23.29
C THR A 614 39.85 2.55 -24.60
N ASP A 615 40.82 2.64 -25.51
CA ASP A 615 40.87 1.92 -26.80
C ASP A 615 41.92 0.80 -26.70
N THR A 616 41.45 -0.43 -26.52
CA THR A 616 42.28 -1.62 -26.30
C THR A 616 42.72 -2.28 -27.61
N ASP A 617 41.94 -2.16 -28.68
CA ASP A 617 42.23 -2.76 -29.99
C ASP A 617 42.98 -1.80 -30.95
N GLY A 618 43.06 -0.52 -30.60
CA GLY A 618 43.78 0.53 -31.33
C GLY A 618 43.05 1.01 -32.58
N ASN A 619 41.74 0.78 -32.69
CA ASN A 619 40.96 1.14 -33.88
C ASN A 619 40.51 2.62 -33.89
N GLY A 620 40.76 3.36 -32.82
CA GLY A 620 40.40 4.77 -32.66
C GLY A 620 38.99 5.01 -32.09
N LEU A 621 38.31 3.97 -31.63
CA LEU A 621 37.08 4.02 -30.85
C LEU A 621 37.34 3.46 -29.45
N TYR A 622 36.63 3.96 -28.46
CA TYR A 622 36.77 3.51 -27.07
C TYR A 622 35.99 2.22 -26.84
N ASP A 623 36.68 1.17 -26.38
CA ASP A 623 36.09 -0.07 -25.89
C ASP A 623 35.44 0.11 -24.52
N TYR A 624 36.00 0.99 -23.68
CA TYR A 624 35.49 1.29 -22.35
C TYR A 624 35.51 2.80 -22.04
N LEU A 625 34.58 3.24 -21.19
CA LEU A 625 34.75 4.44 -20.38
C LEU A 625 35.33 4.01 -19.05
N THR A 626 36.59 4.36 -18.80
CA THR A 626 37.30 4.04 -17.57
C THR A 626 37.19 5.21 -16.60
N ILE A 627 36.75 4.95 -15.37
CA ILE A 627 36.74 5.93 -14.28
C ILE A 627 37.75 5.49 -13.22
N GLU A 628 38.73 6.34 -12.96
CA GLU A 628 39.71 6.21 -11.90
C GLU A 628 39.17 6.80 -10.59
N ILE A 629 39.14 5.98 -9.54
CA ILE A 629 38.67 6.32 -8.20
C ILE A 629 39.84 6.27 -7.23
N GLY A 630 40.13 7.41 -6.59
CA GLY A 630 41.12 7.54 -5.55
C GLY A 630 40.65 6.95 -4.23
N VAL A 631 41.51 6.16 -3.60
CA VAL A 631 41.28 5.52 -2.31
C VAL A 631 42.49 5.76 -1.42
N ASP A 632 42.32 6.43 -0.28
CA ASP A 632 43.35 6.51 0.76
C ASP A 632 43.31 5.23 1.59
N VAL A 633 44.45 4.52 1.62
CA VAL A 633 44.55 3.19 2.24
C VAL A 633 45.52 3.25 3.42
N PRO A 634 45.03 3.37 4.67
CA PRO A 634 45.89 3.29 5.84
C PRO A 634 46.61 1.93 6.00
N THR A 635 45.93 0.84 5.67
CA THR A 635 46.45 -0.54 5.83
C THR A 635 46.42 -1.27 4.51
N SER A 636 47.54 -1.82 4.04
CA SER A 636 47.53 -2.58 2.77
C SER A 636 46.64 -3.82 2.87
N GLY A 637 45.84 -4.10 1.84
CA GLY A 637 44.85 -5.19 1.84
C GLY A 637 44.13 -5.36 0.51
N TYR A 638 43.18 -6.30 0.46
CA TYR A 638 42.26 -6.44 -0.66
C TYR A 638 41.02 -5.59 -0.41
N TYR A 639 40.68 -4.77 -1.40
CA TYR A 639 39.54 -3.87 -1.37
C TYR A 639 38.73 -4.02 -2.65
N CYS A 640 37.42 -3.85 -2.55
CA CYS A 640 36.51 -3.82 -3.69
C CYS A 640 35.83 -2.47 -3.77
N VAL A 641 35.77 -1.90 -4.97
CA VAL A 641 34.95 -0.72 -5.27
C VAL A 641 33.90 -1.13 -6.28
N ASP A 642 32.67 -0.68 -6.07
CA ASP A 642 31.62 -0.76 -7.08
C ASP A 642 30.80 0.52 -7.17
N GLY A 643 30.19 0.73 -8.33
CA GLY A 643 29.37 1.89 -8.62
C GLY A 643 28.55 1.73 -9.88
N GLU A 644 27.62 2.65 -10.07
CA GLU A 644 26.67 2.68 -11.17
C GLU A 644 26.90 3.90 -12.04
N LEU A 645 26.85 3.72 -13.36
CA LEU A 645 26.95 4.79 -14.33
C LEU A 645 25.57 5.09 -14.90
N GLY A 646 25.22 6.37 -14.95
CA GLY A 646 23.98 6.85 -15.54
C GLY A 646 24.08 8.27 -16.09
N TYR A 647 22.94 8.86 -16.44
CA TYR A 647 22.83 10.30 -16.74
C TYR A 647 21.45 10.83 -16.35
N GLY A 648 21.41 12.05 -15.80
CA GLY A 648 20.15 12.76 -15.56
C GLY A 648 19.22 12.11 -14.53
N HIS A 649 19.78 11.51 -13.48
CA HIS A 649 19.12 10.85 -12.33
C HIS A 649 18.22 9.62 -12.62
N GLU A 650 17.65 9.47 -13.82
CA GLU A 650 16.72 8.37 -14.14
C GLU A 650 17.26 7.36 -15.17
N ASN A 651 18.36 7.68 -15.88
CA ASN A 651 18.86 6.83 -16.95
C ASN A 651 20.06 6.02 -16.47
N TYR A 652 19.87 4.71 -16.35
CA TYR A 652 20.89 3.75 -15.97
C TYR A 652 21.61 3.19 -17.20
N ILE A 653 22.95 3.18 -17.18
CA ILE A 653 23.78 2.58 -18.23
C ILE A 653 24.37 1.24 -17.77
N GLY A 654 24.87 1.17 -16.55
CA GLY A 654 25.48 -0.07 -16.08
C GLY A 654 26.12 0.00 -14.70
N TYR A 655 26.35 -1.18 -14.14
CA TYR A 655 27.04 -1.40 -12.87
C TYR A 655 28.43 -2.00 -13.11
N ARG A 656 29.42 -1.57 -12.33
CA ARG A 656 30.77 -2.13 -12.34
C ARG A 656 31.31 -2.31 -10.94
N ARG A 657 32.07 -3.39 -10.77
CA ARG A 657 32.81 -3.73 -9.55
C ARG A 657 34.23 -4.13 -9.90
N ASN A 658 35.22 -3.62 -9.17
CA ASN A 658 36.61 -4.02 -9.28
C ASN A 658 37.20 -4.30 -7.88
N CYS A 659 37.85 -5.46 -7.73
CA CYS A 659 38.50 -5.88 -6.50
C CYS A 659 40.00 -6.06 -6.72
N THR A 660 40.82 -5.33 -5.97
CA THR A 660 42.28 -5.38 -6.14
C THR A 660 43.03 -5.24 -4.81
N TYR A 661 44.31 -5.62 -4.81
CA TYR A 661 45.18 -5.43 -3.65
C TYR A 661 45.76 -4.03 -3.67
N LEU A 662 45.49 -3.24 -2.63
CA LEU A 662 45.99 -1.89 -2.48
C LEU A 662 47.12 -1.83 -1.45
N ASN A 663 48.16 -1.06 -1.75
CA ASN A 663 49.24 -0.75 -0.80
C ASN A 663 48.85 0.46 0.06
N THR A 664 49.56 0.66 1.18
CA THR A 664 49.34 1.82 2.05
C THR A 664 49.60 3.16 1.33
N GLY A 665 48.71 4.13 1.53
CA GLY A 665 48.70 5.49 0.96
C GLY A 665 47.62 5.68 -0.11
N ASP A 666 47.65 6.83 -0.80
CA ASP A 666 46.73 7.11 -1.91
C ASP A 666 46.96 6.11 -3.06
N GLN A 667 45.93 5.31 -3.36
CA GLN A 667 45.90 4.39 -4.49
C GLN A 667 44.73 4.74 -5.42
N THR A 668 44.65 4.08 -6.57
CA THR A 668 43.59 4.27 -7.56
C THR A 668 43.01 2.92 -7.95
N ILE A 669 41.69 2.84 -8.04
CA ILE A 669 40.95 1.69 -8.60
C ILE A 669 40.20 2.16 -9.85
N GLU A 670 40.20 1.35 -10.89
CA GLU A 670 39.52 1.64 -12.15
C GLU A 670 38.17 0.90 -12.23
N LEU A 671 37.12 1.58 -12.65
CA LEU A 671 35.86 0.98 -13.08
C LEU A 671 35.70 1.16 -14.59
N ASP A 672 35.66 0.05 -15.33
CA ASP A 672 35.58 0.03 -16.80
C ASP A 672 34.15 -0.23 -17.27
N PHE A 673 33.43 0.83 -17.66
CA PHE A 673 32.09 0.72 -18.23
C PHE A 673 32.15 0.43 -19.73
N SER A 674 31.30 -0.48 -20.22
CA SER A 674 31.33 -0.92 -21.63
C SER A 674 31.01 0.21 -22.60
N GLY A 675 31.94 0.49 -23.52
CA GLY A 675 31.74 1.45 -24.60
C GLY A 675 30.64 1.04 -25.57
N VAL A 676 30.42 -0.26 -25.78
CA VAL A 676 29.32 -0.76 -26.62
C VAL A 676 27.97 -0.38 -26.02
N THR A 677 27.79 -0.57 -24.71
CA THR A 677 26.56 -0.20 -24.00
C THR A 677 26.32 1.31 -24.08
N ILE A 678 27.37 2.11 -23.84
CA ILE A 678 27.31 3.58 -23.98
C ILE A 678 26.96 3.99 -25.41
N ARG A 679 27.49 3.29 -26.42
CA ARG A 679 27.19 3.57 -27.82
C ARG A 679 25.73 3.31 -28.18
N GLN A 680 25.16 2.23 -27.69
CA GLN A 680 23.77 1.83 -27.97
C GLN A 680 22.76 2.77 -27.33
N ASP A 681 23.05 3.22 -26.11
CA ASP A 681 22.25 4.23 -25.42
C ASP A 681 22.12 5.53 -26.25
N GLY A 682 23.14 5.88 -27.01
CA GLY A 682 23.07 6.96 -28.01
C GLY A 682 23.10 8.37 -27.42
N PHE A 683 23.33 8.49 -26.11
CA PHE A 683 23.45 9.77 -25.42
C PHE A 683 24.78 10.48 -25.73
N ASN A 684 24.72 11.80 -25.93
CA ASN A 684 25.92 12.64 -25.97
C ASN A 684 25.87 13.58 -24.77
N GLY A 685 26.87 13.52 -23.91
CA GLY A 685 26.87 14.33 -22.69
C GLY A 685 27.87 13.81 -21.67
N THR A 686 27.63 14.21 -20.44
CA THR A 686 28.35 13.75 -19.25
C THR A 686 27.57 12.61 -18.60
N TYR A 687 28.29 11.65 -18.04
CA TYR A 687 27.73 10.55 -17.25
C TYR A 687 28.05 10.75 -15.77
N ASP A 688 27.10 10.37 -14.92
CA ASP A 688 27.18 10.45 -13.46
C ASP A 688 27.51 9.06 -12.91
N LEU A 689 28.57 9.00 -12.09
CA LEU A 689 28.94 7.85 -11.27
C LEU A 689 28.26 7.99 -9.91
N SER A 690 27.25 7.14 -9.67
CA SER A 690 26.45 7.13 -8.46
C SER A 690 26.57 5.81 -7.70
N TYR A 691 26.10 5.81 -6.46
CA TYR A 691 26.09 4.63 -5.59
C TYR A 691 27.46 3.98 -5.40
N LEU A 692 28.52 4.78 -5.30
CA LEU A 692 29.89 4.32 -5.18
C LEU A 692 30.13 3.76 -3.78
N ARG A 693 30.54 2.49 -3.66
CA ARG A 693 30.77 1.78 -2.39
C ARG A 693 32.16 1.19 -2.34
N LEU A 694 32.82 1.31 -1.19
CA LEU A 694 34.13 0.71 -0.90
C LEU A 694 33.96 -0.39 0.16
N TYR A 695 34.55 -1.56 -0.08
CA TYR A 695 34.47 -2.73 0.80
C TYR A 695 35.84 -3.29 1.16
N ASP A 696 35.93 -3.89 2.34
CA ASP A 696 37.05 -4.74 2.74
C ASP A 696 36.95 -6.17 2.17
N SER A 697 37.95 -7.01 2.45
CA SER A 697 37.98 -8.41 2.03
C SER A 697 36.87 -9.30 2.61
N TYR A 698 36.17 -8.83 3.64
CA TYR A 698 35.08 -9.53 4.31
C TYR A 698 33.69 -9.02 3.88
N GLN A 699 33.62 -8.16 2.86
CA GLN A 699 32.40 -7.50 2.38
C GLN A 699 31.79 -6.51 3.37
N ASN A 700 32.56 -6.02 4.35
CA ASN A 700 32.12 -4.90 5.17
C ASN A 700 32.29 -3.61 4.37
N GLN A 701 31.23 -2.81 4.28
CA GLN A 701 31.30 -1.49 3.64
C GLN A 701 32.13 -0.55 4.53
N LEU A 702 33.16 0.06 3.93
CA LEU A 702 34.08 0.99 4.59
C LEU A 702 33.73 2.45 4.31
N ASP A 703 33.24 2.73 3.09
CA ASP A 703 32.91 4.08 2.63
C ASP A 703 31.84 4.06 1.53
N PHE A 704 31.13 5.18 1.38
CA PHE A 704 30.03 5.35 0.42
C PHE A 704 29.89 6.78 -0.08
N ALA A 705 29.71 6.93 -1.39
CA ALA A 705 29.36 8.21 -2.03
C ALA A 705 28.17 8.01 -2.99
N TYR A 706 27.06 8.71 -2.71
CA TYR A 706 25.84 8.61 -3.52
C TYR A 706 26.00 9.25 -4.90
N ASP A 707 26.49 10.50 -4.97
CA ASP A 707 26.82 11.21 -6.21
C ASP A 707 28.32 11.48 -6.23
N ALA A 708 29.11 10.50 -6.67
CA ALA A 708 30.55 10.52 -6.50
C ALA A 708 31.25 11.43 -7.53
N TYR A 709 30.88 11.30 -8.81
CA TYR A 709 31.60 11.99 -9.88
C TYR A 709 30.77 12.16 -11.15
N THR A 710 30.90 13.30 -11.82
CA THR A 710 30.39 13.52 -13.18
C THR A 710 31.56 13.59 -14.15
N THR A 711 31.54 12.71 -15.16
CA THR A 711 32.60 12.56 -16.18
C THR A 711 32.70 13.77 -17.12
N HIS A 712 33.76 13.81 -17.93
CA HIS A 712 33.83 14.72 -19.07
C HIS A 712 32.74 14.44 -20.11
N HIS A 713 32.53 15.37 -21.05
CA HIS A 713 31.58 15.16 -22.14
C HIS A 713 32.14 14.15 -23.15
N TYR A 714 31.38 13.09 -23.43
CA TYR A 714 31.65 12.13 -24.50
C TYR A 714 30.54 12.13 -25.55
N ASN A 715 30.90 11.77 -26.78
CA ASN A 715 29.92 11.45 -27.81
C ASN A 715 29.80 9.94 -27.95
N TYR A 716 28.57 9.40 -27.98
CA TYR A 716 28.37 7.94 -28.13
C TYR A 716 29.08 7.36 -29.38
N THR A 717 29.30 8.18 -30.41
CA THR A 717 30.01 7.78 -31.63
C THR A 717 31.51 7.54 -31.45
N GLU A 718 32.08 7.99 -30.33
CA GLU A 718 33.49 7.78 -29.96
C GLU A 718 33.72 6.36 -29.43
N PHE A 719 32.68 5.63 -29.04
CA PHE A 719 32.77 4.27 -28.50
C PHE A 719 32.61 3.17 -29.56
N GLN A 720 33.06 1.95 -29.27
CA GLN A 720 33.03 0.77 -30.15
C GLN A 720 31.60 0.43 -30.61
N ARG A 721 31.40 0.11 -31.90
CA ARG A 721 30.12 -0.50 -32.35
C ARG A 721 30.00 -1.91 -31.80
N PRO A 722 28.79 -2.40 -31.50
CA PRO A 722 28.62 -3.81 -31.20
C PRO A 722 29.17 -4.66 -32.36
N PRO A 723 29.87 -5.77 -32.05
CA PRO A 723 30.46 -6.65 -33.05
C PRO A 723 29.39 -7.36 -33.92
N ALA A 724 28.15 -7.41 -33.44
CA ALA A 724 26.95 -7.77 -34.19
C ALA A 724 25.72 -7.02 -33.63
N GLU A 725 24.77 -6.65 -34.49
CA GLU A 725 23.50 -5.96 -34.14
C GLU A 725 22.34 -6.56 -34.96
N PHE A 726 21.10 -6.52 -34.46
CA PHE A 726 19.92 -6.92 -35.23
C PHE A 726 19.71 -5.96 -36.41
N SER A 727 19.21 -6.49 -37.53
CA SER A 727 19.03 -5.72 -38.78
C SER A 727 17.58 -5.38 -39.11
N ASP A 728 16.66 -5.60 -38.16
CA ASP A 728 15.21 -5.43 -38.30
C ASP A 728 14.61 -6.18 -39.51
N ARG A 729 15.17 -7.34 -39.82
CA ARG A 729 14.71 -8.22 -40.90
C ARG A 729 14.27 -9.53 -40.29
N TYR A 730 12.97 -9.74 -40.26
CA TYR A 730 12.35 -10.92 -39.71
C TYR A 730 11.47 -11.59 -40.78
N SER A 731 11.46 -12.92 -40.79
CA SER A 731 10.48 -13.71 -41.55
C SER A 731 10.24 -15.04 -40.87
N ASP A 732 9.05 -15.60 -41.03
CA ASP A 732 8.65 -16.86 -40.42
C ASP A 732 8.23 -17.90 -41.46
N HIS A 733 8.43 -19.18 -41.13
CA HIS A 733 7.87 -20.31 -41.87
C HIS A 733 7.72 -21.55 -40.98
N GLY A 734 6.78 -22.43 -41.34
CA GLY A 734 6.71 -23.77 -40.77
C GLY A 734 7.73 -24.69 -41.45
N THR A 735 8.46 -25.45 -40.64
CA THR A 735 9.50 -26.38 -41.09
C THR A 735 9.06 -27.81 -40.85
N ASP A 736 8.94 -28.58 -41.93
CA ASP A 736 8.63 -30.02 -41.96
C ASP A 736 9.90 -30.79 -42.30
N THR A 737 10.50 -31.42 -41.30
CA THR A 737 11.83 -32.03 -41.33
C THR A 737 11.74 -33.49 -41.77
N ASP A 738 10.64 -34.19 -41.44
CA ASP A 738 10.44 -35.60 -41.77
C ASP A 738 9.64 -35.82 -43.07
N GLY A 739 9.08 -34.75 -43.64
CA GLY A 739 8.32 -34.75 -44.88
C GLY A 739 6.92 -35.37 -44.75
N ASN A 740 6.36 -35.44 -43.55
CA ASN A 740 5.04 -36.01 -43.30
C ASN A 740 3.89 -35.05 -43.66
N GLY A 741 4.20 -33.79 -43.99
CA GLY A 741 3.26 -32.75 -44.36
C GLY A 741 2.70 -31.94 -43.19
N LEU A 742 3.25 -32.11 -41.98
CA LEU A 742 3.01 -31.30 -40.79
C LEU A 742 4.32 -30.63 -40.36
N TYR A 743 4.24 -29.42 -39.82
CA TYR A 743 5.39 -28.68 -39.35
C TYR A 743 5.89 -29.23 -38.00
N ASP A 744 7.18 -29.53 -37.92
CA ASP A 744 7.86 -29.92 -36.70
C ASP A 744 8.26 -28.69 -35.87
N TYR A 745 8.62 -27.59 -36.54
CA TYR A 745 9.01 -26.32 -35.92
C TYR A 745 8.32 -25.14 -36.60
N LEU A 746 8.09 -24.08 -35.81
CA LEU A 746 7.89 -22.74 -36.33
C LEU A 746 9.24 -22.01 -36.29
N THR A 747 9.78 -21.73 -37.47
CA THR A 747 11.11 -21.14 -37.63
C THR A 747 11.00 -19.65 -37.88
N ILE A 748 11.72 -18.84 -37.09
CA ILE A 748 11.87 -17.41 -37.29
C ILE A 748 13.30 -17.12 -37.77
N GLU A 749 13.39 -16.54 -38.96
CA GLU A 749 14.64 -16.05 -39.55
C GLU A 749 14.88 -14.60 -39.10
N ILE A 750 15.99 -14.38 -38.40
CA ILE A 750 16.39 -13.11 -37.82
C ILE A 750 17.63 -12.61 -38.54
N GLY A 751 17.55 -11.43 -39.13
CA GLY A 751 18.69 -10.79 -39.77
C GLY A 751 19.61 -10.16 -38.75
N VAL A 752 20.91 -10.51 -38.78
CA VAL A 752 21.95 -9.96 -37.91
C VAL A 752 23.02 -9.29 -38.78
N ASN A 753 23.35 -8.03 -38.51
CA ASN A 753 24.43 -7.31 -39.14
C ASN A 753 25.72 -7.48 -38.33
N VAL A 754 26.69 -8.19 -38.89
CA VAL A 754 27.92 -8.57 -38.18
C VAL A 754 29.09 -7.74 -38.66
N THR A 755 29.77 -7.06 -37.74
CA THR A 755 30.96 -6.25 -38.02
C THR A 755 32.26 -7.00 -37.69
N THR A 756 32.22 -7.96 -36.77
CA THR A 756 33.34 -8.83 -36.40
C THR A 756 32.93 -10.30 -36.56
N ALA A 757 33.68 -11.12 -37.30
CA ALA A 757 33.34 -12.54 -37.42
C ALA A 757 33.60 -13.29 -36.10
N GLY A 758 32.67 -14.14 -35.68
CA GLY A 758 32.73 -14.80 -34.36
C GLY A 758 31.55 -15.75 -34.12
N TYR A 759 31.56 -16.42 -32.98
CA TYR A 759 30.40 -17.13 -32.46
C TYR A 759 29.49 -16.15 -31.72
N TYR A 760 28.19 -16.28 -31.96
CA TYR A 760 27.16 -15.45 -31.35
C TYR A 760 25.99 -16.32 -30.92
N CYS A 761 25.33 -15.94 -29.83
CA CYS A 761 24.10 -16.58 -29.36
C CYS A 761 22.93 -15.62 -29.59
N VAL A 762 21.89 -16.08 -30.28
CA VAL A 762 20.61 -15.37 -30.38
C VAL A 762 19.60 -16.14 -29.56
N ASP A 763 18.99 -15.49 -28.58
CA ASP A 763 17.93 -16.05 -27.74
C ASP A 763 16.64 -15.26 -27.96
N GLY A 764 15.48 -15.90 -27.85
CA GLY A 764 14.20 -15.20 -27.96
C GLY A 764 13.00 -16.00 -27.50
N GLY A 765 12.00 -15.27 -27.01
CA GLY A 765 10.73 -15.82 -26.52
C GLY A 765 9.58 -15.59 -27.50
N LEU A 766 8.77 -16.61 -27.75
CA LEU A 766 7.57 -16.55 -28.59
C LEU A 766 6.31 -16.72 -27.72
N GLY A 767 5.37 -15.77 -27.79
CA GLY A 767 4.11 -15.77 -27.04
C GLY A 767 4.24 -15.82 -25.51
N GLY A 768 5.45 -15.56 -24.98
CA GLY A 768 5.78 -15.65 -23.55
C GLY A 768 5.79 -17.08 -22.97
N SER A 769 5.67 -18.12 -23.80
CA SER A 769 5.60 -19.52 -23.34
C SER A 769 6.55 -20.48 -24.09
N TYR A 770 7.16 -20.02 -25.19
CA TYR A 770 8.13 -20.82 -25.94
C TYR A 770 9.46 -20.07 -26.02
N GLU A 771 10.56 -20.79 -25.81
CA GLU A 771 11.92 -20.25 -25.84
C GLU A 771 12.68 -20.86 -27.01
N GLY A 772 13.45 -20.03 -27.72
CA GLY A 772 14.33 -20.44 -28.80
C GLY A 772 15.73 -19.87 -28.57
N SER A 773 16.76 -20.67 -28.86
CA SER A 773 18.16 -20.24 -28.79
C SER A 773 18.94 -20.81 -29.97
N ASN A 774 19.83 -20.00 -30.56
CA ASN A 774 20.73 -20.44 -31.63
C ASN A 774 22.13 -19.87 -31.41
N HIS A 775 23.09 -20.76 -31.18
CA HIS A 775 24.51 -20.44 -31.10
C HIS A 775 25.19 -20.79 -32.43
N THR A 776 25.67 -19.79 -33.17
CA THR A 776 26.25 -20.01 -34.50
C THR A 776 27.41 -19.09 -34.84
N TYR A 777 28.29 -19.55 -35.72
CA TYR A 777 29.39 -18.76 -36.24
C TYR A 777 28.91 -17.84 -37.36
N LEU A 778 29.03 -16.54 -37.16
CA LEU A 778 28.62 -15.53 -38.14
C LEU A 778 29.81 -14.86 -38.81
N ASN A 779 29.75 -14.73 -40.12
CA ASN A 779 30.73 -14.00 -40.92
C ASN A 779 30.38 -12.51 -40.99
N ILE A 780 31.37 -11.65 -41.24
CA ILE A 780 31.17 -10.20 -41.44
C ILE A 780 30.14 -9.95 -42.56
N GLY A 781 29.20 -9.04 -42.29
CA GLY A 781 28.11 -8.64 -43.17
C GLY A 781 26.74 -9.04 -42.63
N ASN A 782 25.70 -8.85 -43.45
CA ASN A 782 24.35 -9.26 -43.09
C ASN A 782 24.24 -10.79 -43.16
N GLN A 783 23.98 -11.41 -42.02
CA GLN A 783 23.70 -12.82 -41.85
C GLN A 783 22.23 -13.02 -41.45
N THR A 784 21.78 -14.27 -41.49
CA THR A 784 20.46 -14.69 -41.00
C THR A 784 20.68 -15.82 -40.01
N VAL A 785 20.09 -15.68 -38.82
CA VAL A 785 20.06 -16.69 -37.75
C VAL A 785 18.64 -17.23 -37.67
N GLN A 786 18.49 -18.53 -37.42
CA GLN A 786 17.20 -19.19 -37.32
C GLN A 786 16.89 -19.50 -35.85
N LEU A 787 15.73 -19.09 -35.36
CA LEU A 787 15.19 -19.56 -34.08
C LEU A 787 14.05 -20.52 -34.36
N ASP A 788 14.21 -21.76 -33.89
CA ASP A 788 13.22 -22.82 -34.05
C ASP A 788 12.40 -22.98 -32.77
N PHE A 789 11.09 -22.81 -32.89
CA PHE A 789 10.14 -23.01 -31.78
C PHE A 789 9.36 -24.31 -32.00
N SER A 790 9.19 -25.09 -30.94
CA SER A 790 8.58 -26.43 -31.02
C SER A 790 7.16 -26.41 -31.57
N GLY A 791 6.95 -27.05 -32.73
CA GLY A 791 5.63 -27.21 -33.34
C GLY A 791 4.71 -28.11 -32.52
N VAL A 792 5.26 -29.06 -31.76
CA VAL A 792 4.48 -29.91 -30.83
C VAL A 792 3.90 -29.08 -29.69
N ALA A 793 4.67 -28.15 -29.11
CA ALA A 793 4.18 -27.26 -28.07
C ALA A 793 3.06 -26.35 -28.60
N ILE A 794 3.27 -25.75 -29.78
CA ILE A 794 2.25 -24.95 -30.47
C ILE A 794 0.98 -25.76 -30.77
N ARG A 795 1.12 -27.05 -31.14
CA ARG A 795 -0.01 -27.93 -31.38
C ARG A 795 -0.82 -28.20 -30.10
N GLN A 796 -0.15 -28.44 -28.98
CA GLN A 796 -0.77 -28.79 -27.70
C GLN A 796 -1.62 -27.66 -27.10
N ASP A 797 -1.28 -26.42 -27.42
CA ASP A 797 -2.05 -25.27 -26.95
C ASP A 797 -3.39 -25.12 -27.67
N GLU A 798 -3.60 -25.82 -28.79
CA GLU A 798 -4.86 -25.86 -29.55
C GLU A 798 -5.37 -24.47 -29.99
N VAL A 799 -4.47 -23.48 -30.06
CA VAL A 799 -4.78 -22.10 -30.47
C VAL A 799 -4.36 -21.87 -31.92
N ASN A 800 -5.28 -21.35 -32.74
CA ASN A 800 -4.92 -20.82 -34.07
C ASN A 800 -4.66 -19.32 -33.94
N GLY A 801 -3.60 -18.83 -34.55
CA GLY A 801 -3.25 -17.42 -34.39
C GLY A 801 -1.93 -17.04 -35.00
N THR A 802 -1.59 -15.77 -34.78
CA THR A 802 -0.23 -15.26 -34.89
C THR A 802 0.44 -15.39 -33.53
N TYR A 803 1.77 -15.46 -33.54
CA TYR A 803 2.57 -15.51 -32.32
C TYR A 803 3.51 -14.30 -32.30
N ASP A 804 3.63 -13.65 -31.15
CA ASP A 804 4.49 -12.48 -30.98
C ASP A 804 5.85 -12.91 -30.43
N LEU A 805 6.93 -12.50 -31.09
CA LEU A 805 8.30 -12.65 -30.62
C LEU A 805 8.52 -11.57 -29.55
N THR A 806 8.28 -11.93 -28.30
CA THR A 806 8.16 -11.01 -27.16
C THR A 806 9.49 -10.38 -26.80
N TYR A 807 10.60 -11.11 -26.94
CA TYR A 807 11.94 -10.55 -26.73
C TYR A 807 12.97 -11.27 -27.61
N LEU A 808 14.07 -10.57 -27.90
CA LEU A 808 15.27 -11.08 -28.56
C LEU A 808 16.51 -10.52 -27.87
N CYS A 809 17.47 -11.41 -27.58
CA CYS A 809 18.78 -11.05 -27.06
C CYS A 809 19.87 -11.57 -28.00
N LEU A 810 20.88 -10.75 -28.29
CA LEU A 810 22.08 -11.14 -29.03
C LEU A 810 23.29 -11.05 -28.11
N TYR A 811 24.04 -12.14 -27.96
CA TYR A 811 25.22 -12.23 -27.12
C TYR A 811 26.47 -12.57 -27.93
N ASP A 812 27.65 -12.15 -27.44
CA ASP A 812 28.93 -12.70 -27.88
C ASP A 812 29.23 -14.07 -27.23
N ASP A 813 30.36 -14.65 -27.59
CA ASP A 813 30.83 -15.95 -27.09
C ASP A 813 31.11 -15.93 -25.57
N ASP A 814 31.39 -14.76 -25.00
CA ASP A 814 31.65 -14.54 -23.56
C ASP A 814 30.36 -14.20 -22.78
N GLN A 815 29.18 -14.30 -23.40
CA GLN A 815 27.86 -13.99 -22.82
C GLN A 815 27.63 -12.51 -22.50
N ASN A 816 28.39 -11.59 -23.13
CA ASN A 816 28.07 -10.17 -23.04
C ASN A 816 26.89 -9.85 -23.97
N LEU A 817 25.88 -9.16 -23.45
CA LEU A 817 24.75 -8.70 -24.24
C LEU A 817 25.23 -7.63 -25.24
N LEU A 818 25.02 -7.90 -26.52
CA LEU A 818 25.42 -7.05 -27.63
C LEU A 818 24.28 -6.25 -28.23
N ASP A 819 23.06 -6.79 -28.23
CA ASP A 819 21.86 -6.12 -28.75
C ASP A 819 20.58 -6.76 -28.19
N PHE A 820 19.51 -5.98 -28.13
CA PHE A 820 18.24 -6.39 -27.54
C PHE A 820 17.04 -5.78 -28.28
N ALA A 821 15.98 -6.55 -28.48
CA ALA A 821 14.74 -6.08 -29.07
C ALA A 821 13.51 -6.68 -28.37
N ASP A 822 12.61 -5.82 -27.90
CA ASP A 822 11.28 -6.19 -27.39
C ASP A 822 10.25 -6.18 -28.53
N ASP A 823 9.26 -7.08 -28.44
CA ASP A 823 8.13 -7.18 -29.37
C ASP A 823 8.58 -7.11 -30.86
N ALA A 824 9.68 -7.79 -31.16
CA ALA A 824 10.46 -7.57 -32.36
C ALA A 824 9.70 -7.94 -33.65
N TYR A 825 8.80 -8.93 -33.58
CA TYR A 825 8.09 -9.45 -34.73
C TYR A 825 6.80 -10.19 -34.35
N THR A 826 5.78 -10.12 -35.21
CA THR A 826 4.58 -10.97 -35.13
C THR A 826 4.56 -11.89 -36.33
N THR A 827 4.43 -13.20 -36.10
CA THR A 827 4.44 -14.20 -37.18
C THR A 827 3.24 -14.07 -38.12
N SER A 828 3.30 -14.78 -39.24
CA SER A 828 2.10 -15.07 -40.04
C SER A 828 1.08 -15.89 -39.24
N TYR A 829 -0.14 -16.02 -39.76
CA TYR A 829 -1.19 -16.81 -39.13
C TYR A 829 -0.96 -18.31 -39.38
N TYR A 830 -0.91 -19.10 -38.32
CA TYR A 830 -0.80 -20.56 -38.38
C TYR A 830 -1.98 -21.23 -37.67
N ASN A 831 -2.40 -22.37 -38.20
CA ASN A 831 -3.33 -23.26 -37.50
C ASN A 831 -2.54 -24.29 -36.69
N TYR A 832 -2.93 -24.55 -35.45
CA TYR A 832 -2.26 -25.56 -34.61
C TYR A 832 -2.27 -26.95 -35.27
N THR A 833 -3.26 -27.24 -36.11
CA THR A 833 -3.37 -28.50 -36.87
C THR A 833 -2.36 -28.65 -38.01
N GLU A 834 -1.65 -27.58 -38.37
CA GLU A 834 -0.55 -27.61 -39.33
C GLU A 834 0.72 -28.20 -38.73
N PHE A 835 0.80 -28.32 -37.39
CA PHE A 835 1.96 -28.86 -36.68
C PHE A 835 1.80 -30.34 -36.31
N GLY A 836 2.91 -31.05 -36.11
CA GLY A 836 2.97 -32.48 -35.79
C GLY A 836 2.61 -32.83 -34.33
N ASP A 837 2.17 -34.09 -34.08
CA ASP A 837 1.95 -34.63 -32.72
C ASP A 837 3.24 -35.14 -32.06
N SER A 838 4.32 -35.22 -32.82
CA SER A 838 5.59 -35.81 -32.43
C SER A 838 6.69 -35.25 -33.31
N ILE A 839 7.82 -34.81 -32.74
CA ILE A 839 9.03 -34.46 -33.50
C ILE A 839 9.69 -35.78 -33.98
N PRO A 840 9.76 -36.05 -35.29
CA PRO A 840 10.27 -37.32 -35.80
C PRO A 840 11.79 -37.25 -35.96
N GLY A 841 12.51 -38.02 -35.14
CA GLY A 841 13.97 -38.16 -35.27
C GLY A 841 14.81 -37.44 -34.21
N ALA A 842 14.20 -36.92 -33.13
CA ALA A 842 14.94 -36.54 -31.92
C ALA A 842 15.75 -37.76 -31.45
N TYR A 843 17.08 -37.77 -31.69
CA TYR A 843 17.94 -38.72 -31.01
C TYR A 843 17.82 -38.40 -29.53
N LEU A 844 17.42 -39.38 -28.71
CA LEU A 844 17.33 -39.19 -27.27
C LEU A 844 18.69 -38.67 -26.78
N GLY A 845 18.67 -37.47 -26.19
CA GLY A 845 19.82 -36.73 -25.71
C GLY A 845 20.51 -35.79 -26.69
N ASP A 846 20.03 -35.64 -27.92
CA ASP A 846 20.49 -34.62 -28.89
C ASP A 846 19.54 -33.42 -28.85
N VAL A 847 19.80 -32.52 -27.91
CA VAL A 847 18.91 -31.42 -27.52
C VAL A 847 19.18 -30.18 -28.38
N ASN A 848 20.37 -30.06 -28.97
CA ASN A 848 20.67 -29.01 -29.95
C ASN A 848 20.40 -29.43 -31.40
N HIS A 849 19.98 -30.68 -31.62
CA HIS A 849 19.62 -31.27 -32.92
C HIS A 849 20.77 -31.22 -33.95
N ASP A 850 22.02 -31.37 -33.50
CA ASP A 850 23.20 -31.36 -34.37
C ASP A 850 23.63 -32.76 -34.87
N ASP A 851 22.78 -33.76 -34.66
CA ASP A 851 23.00 -35.19 -34.91
C ASP A 851 24.09 -35.82 -34.00
N ALA A 852 24.48 -35.18 -32.89
CA ALA A 852 25.45 -35.70 -31.93
C ALA A 852 25.07 -35.45 -30.45
N VAL A 853 25.08 -36.52 -29.64
CA VAL A 853 24.90 -36.39 -28.19
C VAL A 853 26.23 -35.98 -27.54
N THR A 854 26.31 -34.73 -27.08
CA THR A 854 27.50 -34.12 -26.50
C THR A 854 27.24 -33.53 -25.11
N PRO A 855 28.27 -33.08 -24.36
CA PRO A 855 28.05 -32.34 -23.13
C PRO A 855 27.31 -31.01 -23.32
N ALA A 856 27.26 -30.47 -24.54
CA ALA A 856 26.48 -29.26 -24.84
C ALA A 856 24.98 -29.54 -24.69
N ASP A 857 24.51 -30.70 -25.16
CA ASP A 857 23.12 -31.16 -25.02
C ASP A 857 22.69 -31.31 -23.57
N ALA A 858 23.58 -31.87 -22.73
CA ALA A 858 23.34 -31.95 -21.30
C ALA A 858 23.22 -30.56 -20.65
N THR A 859 23.97 -29.58 -21.16
CA THR A 859 23.93 -28.20 -20.65
C THR A 859 22.62 -27.51 -21.04
N ILE A 860 22.11 -27.75 -22.25
CA ILE A 860 20.83 -27.23 -22.71
C ILE A 860 19.68 -27.92 -21.96
N ALA A 861 19.72 -29.24 -21.80
CA ALA A 861 18.77 -29.98 -20.95
C ALA A 861 18.75 -29.48 -19.50
N LEU A 862 19.91 -29.07 -18.96
CA LEU A 862 20.00 -28.52 -17.61
C LEU A 862 19.33 -27.16 -17.50
N LYS A 863 19.48 -26.31 -18.52
CA LYS A 863 18.74 -25.04 -18.61
C LYS A 863 17.23 -25.31 -18.65
N LEU A 864 16.78 -26.25 -19.50
CA LEU A 864 15.36 -26.64 -19.59
C LEU A 864 14.81 -27.17 -18.25
N ALA A 865 15.56 -28.03 -17.55
CA ALA A 865 15.18 -28.55 -16.23
C ALA A 865 15.06 -27.45 -15.16
N ALA A 866 15.88 -26.39 -15.27
CA ALA A 866 15.87 -25.28 -14.33
C ALA A 866 14.79 -24.23 -14.64
N SER A 867 14.48 -24.01 -15.93
CA SER A 867 13.46 -23.06 -16.38
C SER A 867 12.05 -23.67 -16.48
N GLY A 868 11.93 -24.99 -16.42
CA GLY A 868 10.67 -25.69 -16.70
C GLY A 868 10.32 -25.80 -18.18
N GLY A 869 11.29 -25.51 -19.08
CA GLY A 869 11.13 -25.69 -20.53
C GLY A 869 11.02 -27.17 -20.93
N TRP A 870 10.50 -27.42 -22.14
CA TRP A 870 10.23 -28.77 -22.62
C TRP A 870 10.81 -29.03 -24.01
N ASP A 871 11.52 -30.14 -24.14
CA ASP A 871 12.11 -30.68 -25.36
C ASP A 871 12.03 -32.23 -25.31
N PRO A 872 11.44 -32.89 -26.32
CA PRO A 872 11.30 -34.35 -26.34
C PRO A 872 12.63 -35.11 -26.48
N ALA A 873 13.69 -34.50 -27.01
CA ALA A 873 15.04 -35.08 -27.03
C ALA A 873 15.67 -35.05 -25.64
N ALA A 874 15.28 -34.08 -24.79
CA ALA A 874 15.78 -33.94 -23.44
C ALA A 874 15.06 -34.85 -22.42
N ASP A 875 13.81 -35.25 -22.64
CA ASP A 875 13.11 -36.27 -21.83
C ASP A 875 13.57 -37.69 -22.21
N VAL A 876 14.79 -38.02 -21.81
CA VAL A 876 15.42 -39.30 -22.13
C VAL A 876 14.91 -40.47 -21.28
N ASN A 877 14.13 -40.19 -20.24
CA ASN A 877 13.56 -41.20 -19.36
C ASN A 877 12.07 -41.50 -19.65
N HIS A 878 11.41 -40.66 -20.46
CA HIS A 878 10.02 -40.73 -20.90
C HIS A 878 8.98 -40.63 -19.78
N ASP A 879 9.25 -39.83 -18.75
CA ASP A 879 8.28 -39.50 -17.70
C ASP A 879 7.52 -38.18 -17.95
N ASN A 880 7.73 -37.58 -19.12
CA ASN A 880 7.19 -36.29 -19.56
C ASN A 880 7.64 -35.13 -18.66
N GLN A 881 8.78 -35.25 -17.97
CA GLN A 881 9.41 -34.16 -17.22
C GLN A 881 10.91 -34.10 -17.55
N ILE A 882 11.43 -32.88 -17.78
CA ILE A 882 12.87 -32.70 -17.89
C ILE A 882 13.41 -32.38 -16.50
N THR A 883 14.19 -33.30 -15.97
CA THR A 883 14.76 -33.17 -14.63
C THR A 883 16.28 -33.26 -14.68
N SER A 884 16.93 -32.95 -13.55
CA SER A 884 18.36 -33.23 -13.37
C SER A 884 18.76 -34.69 -13.63
N LEU A 885 17.80 -35.63 -13.60
CA LEU A 885 18.03 -37.03 -13.94
C LEU A 885 18.25 -37.21 -15.45
N ASP A 886 17.46 -36.53 -16.27
CA ASP A 886 17.55 -36.56 -17.72
C ASP A 886 18.86 -35.95 -18.20
N VAL A 887 19.22 -34.79 -17.63
CA VAL A 887 20.53 -34.14 -17.82
C VAL A 887 21.68 -35.10 -17.56
N LEU A 888 21.60 -35.85 -16.45
CA LEU A 888 22.64 -36.79 -16.07
C LEU A 888 22.73 -37.95 -17.07
N MET A 889 21.59 -38.44 -17.56
CA MET A 889 21.54 -39.50 -18.56
C MET A 889 22.13 -39.04 -19.90
N ILE A 890 21.85 -37.82 -20.34
CA ILE A 890 22.44 -37.20 -21.54
C ILE A 890 23.96 -37.06 -21.38
N LEU A 891 24.42 -36.57 -20.23
CA LEU A 891 25.85 -36.44 -19.95
C LEU A 891 26.58 -37.79 -19.92
N GLN A 892 25.93 -38.84 -19.40
CA GLN A 892 26.48 -40.19 -19.40
C GLN A 892 26.52 -40.81 -20.80
N ALA A 893 25.54 -40.50 -21.64
CA ALA A 893 25.50 -40.93 -23.03
C ALA A 893 26.58 -40.25 -23.87
N ALA A 894 26.77 -38.93 -23.69
CA ALA A 894 27.85 -38.16 -24.31
C ALA A 894 29.26 -38.66 -23.92
N ALA A 895 29.38 -39.31 -22.77
CA ALA A 895 30.61 -39.93 -22.27
C ALA A 895 30.77 -41.41 -22.66
N ASP A 896 29.90 -41.94 -23.54
CA ASP A 896 29.83 -43.36 -23.93
C ASP A 896 29.65 -44.33 -22.74
N VAL A 897 29.12 -43.85 -21.61
CA VAL A 897 28.91 -44.66 -20.41
C VAL A 897 27.62 -45.47 -20.51
N ILE A 898 26.59 -44.91 -21.15
CA ILE A 898 25.29 -45.54 -21.39
C ILE A 898 24.87 -45.30 -22.85
N THR A 899 23.82 -46.00 -23.29
CA THR A 899 23.15 -45.76 -24.58
C THR A 899 21.71 -45.38 -24.27
N LEU A 900 21.23 -44.28 -24.84
CA LEU A 900 19.88 -43.74 -24.65
C LEU A 900 18.87 -44.45 -25.55
#